data_AF-A0A2V8LUY0-F1
#
_entry.id   AF-A0A2V8LUY0-F1
#
_cell.length_a   1.000
_cell.length_b   1.000
_cell.length_c   1.000
_cell.angle_alpha   90.00
_cell.angle_beta   90.00
_cell.angle_gamma   90.00
#
_symmetry.space_group_name_H-M   'P 1'
#
loop_
_entity.id
_entity.type
_entity.pdbx_description
1 polymer ?
#
loop_
_entity_poly.entity_id
_entity_poly.type
_entity_poly.pdbx_seq_one_letter_code
_entity_poly.pdbx_strand_id
1 'polypeptide(L)'
;TLNEARSFMLNHRFADARRSIEEARTIRPRDTQTTELLGELARMEEADRQLAEQKAALYQEAENDNREGYLATALQKLEKLMQLIRDAGPNNGSDRDPIYKNLYDNVFAEHRRIQQARDEVKAHLTSGKLSQAITVCDQALAANPGYPLFEAFRLEAENRDRDSRLEYVHKVCTGLENVPDLEMRVSLLQEAITRCPGESQLTELLRNAKSRRDLINSLIAKARRAESGGRYAESLERWYTIKECHGPQPGLDNEIQRIEQLRADELRATRRTGLIQDVSRSLRAGEYQRAAEQCRIALTEFPRDAELLALHSDANDKVLRAPEVQRLIQEGRRHLHDGKTEPALETLRRAAGLDRNNQQVRQFLGIALLDKATATINDDWRTADQLLTEAKDLIPDHPEVKSMTAQISERKRTDAVQQAFETAERLSSAGDVKGAIAELETALKTYPGERRLLQEWSRLRRQSDEAAPSETPAFVDRSTVSQDPAYSSLNSVFNPSSGSTITPEPPPPPVPEREPIVPRIRKALAGGWAKTRERGAGVYKRLEIAVRLRLPDTAAAKSVQSAFAKLRAVTEDALPENFPYKPVLAAVLVVGVITGTWVVYRVATRQETPAPVVVVPPSPTTLHVATIPEGAAILIDGKPMGTSDARSDLPPGNHSVEVALAGYEYQTLPVTLGSERMNLNVELRPLPLELRLVSDQVGSRVWLDDQVKGELAADGTIISAVTPGTHTLKVQSSQGEVAAAFDFQPGQIPTATMPTSRTPTILFVGSLAGRVRAACNCTAKLKVGDSDQALRPEATGLNLPEGQHQAVLGVLGGKKLTLASGQKPIATVAMYWGEKPRPPAVASNESLLRDANAQVVAGKYPEAKAAIRQVLSRDPANQQAMILLRKIERLEALGPSLKP
;
A
#
# COMPACT_ATOMS: atom_id res chain seq x y z
N THR A 1 110.34 -11.32 70.07
CA THR A 1 109.17 -11.97 70.67
C THR A 1 108.02 -11.00 70.94
N LEU A 2 108.09 -10.12 71.96
CA LEU A 2 106.92 -9.32 72.39
C LEU A 2 106.34 -8.35 71.34
N ASN A 3 107.17 -7.74 70.50
CA ASN A 3 106.66 -6.89 69.41
C ASN A 3 106.01 -7.71 68.28
N GLU A 4 106.51 -8.93 68.00
CA GLU A 4 105.83 -9.86 67.08
C GLU A 4 104.52 -10.39 67.68
N ALA A 5 104.47 -10.66 69.00
CA ALA A 5 103.22 -11.01 69.68
C ALA A 5 102.16 -9.91 69.52
N ARG A 6 102.52 -8.64 69.72
CA ARG A 6 101.63 -7.48 69.46
C ARG A 6 101.20 -7.41 68.00
N SER A 7 102.10 -7.70 67.05
CA SER A 7 101.76 -7.79 65.63
C SER A 7 100.79 -8.95 65.34
N PHE A 8 100.96 -10.13 65.94
CA PHE A 8 100.03 -11.24 65.79
C PHE A 8 98.66 -10.95 66.44
N MET A 9 98.62 -10.25 67.58
CA MET A 9 97.37 -9.77 68.20
C MET A 9 96.62 -8.78 67.29
N LEU A 10 97.33 -7.79 66.73
CA LEU A 10 96.77 -6.82 65.77
C LEU A 10 96.30 -7.47 64.45
N ASN A 11 96.79 -8.67 64.14
CA ASN A 11 96.39 -9.48 63.00
C ASN A 11 95.50 -10.69 63.39
N HIS A 12 94.93 -10.67 64.61
CA HIS A 12 94.01 -11.70 65.16
C HIS A 12 94.54 -13.16 65.13
N ARG A 13 95.86 -13.33 64.96
CA ARG A 13 96.57 -14.63 64.96
C ARG A 13 96.87 -15.08 66.39
N PHE A 14 95.84 -15.27 67.20
CA PHE A 14 95.98 -15.45 68.64
C PHE A 14 96.79 -16.69 69.06
N ALA A 15 96.76 -17.77 68.28
CA ALA A 15 97.60 -18.94 68.53
C ALA A 15 99.11 -18.64 68.41
N ASP A 16 99.50 -17.84 67.41
CA ASP A 16 100.88 -17.41 67.21
C ASP A 16 101.29 -16.32 68.21
N ALA A 17 100.35 -15.44 68.59
CA ALA A 17 100.54 -14.49 69.68
C ALA A 17 100.78 -15.20 71.02
N ARG A 18 99.94 -16.19 71.39
CA ARG A 18 100.09 -17.00 72.61
C ARG A 18 101.48 -17.64 72.64
N ARG A 19 101.87 -18.34 71.57
CA ARG A 19 103.21 -18.93 71.43
C ARG A 19 104.32 -17.88 71.62
N SER A 20 104.22 -16.73 70.95
CA SER A 20 105.22 -15.65 71.02
C SER A 20 105.35 -15.02 72.41
N ILE A 21 104.28 -14.98 73.21
CA ILE A 21 104.30 -14.48 74.60
C ILE A 21 104.81 -15.56 75.55
N GLU A 22 104.48 -16.83 75.32
CA GLU A 22 104.99 -17.95 76.11
C GLU A 22 106.50 -18.14 75.90
N GLU A 23 107.00 -17.99 74.67
CA GLU A 23 108.42 -17.90 74.35
C GLU A 23 109.11 -16.68 75.00
N ALA A 24 108.44 -15.51 75.06
CA ALA A 24 108.96 -14.38 75.83
C ALA A 24 109.04 -14.69 77.34
N ARG A 25 108.07 -15.44 77.87
CA ARG A 25 107.97 -15.83 79.28
C ARG A 25 108.99 -16.90 79.68
N THR A 26 109.43 -17.79 78.78
CA THR A 26 110.55 -18.70 79.07
C THR A 26 111.89 -17.96 79.15
N ILE A 27 112.07 -16.91 78.33
CA ILE A 27 113.26 -16.04 78.35
C ILE A 27 113.26 -15.13 79.60
N ARG A 28 112.10 -14.65 80.07
CA ARG A 28 111.98 -13.86 81.30
C ARG A 28 110.78 -14.28 82.18
N PRO A 29 110.96 -15.24 83.11
CA PRO A 29 109.86 -15.80 83.92
C PRO A 29 109.18 -14.87 84.94
N ARG A 30 109.63 -13.61 85.08
CA ARG A 30 109.08 -12.60 86.00
C ARG A 30 108.76 -11.25 85.34
N ASP A 31 108.71 -11.20 84.00
CA ASP A 31 108.44 -9.97 83.27
C ASP A 31 106.93 -9.69 83.26
N THR A 32 106.49 -8.64 83.97
CA THR A 32 105.07 -8.31 84.15
C THR A 32 104.36 -8.03 82.82
N GLN A 33 105.09 -7.56 81.82
CA GLN A 33 104.54 -7.31 80.47
C GLN A 33 104.05 -8.61 79.81
N THR A 34 104.66 -9.77 80.14
CA THR A 34 104.18 -11.07 79.61
C THR A 34 102.84 -11.49 80.22
N THR A 35 102.62 -11.21 81.51
CA THR A 35 101.34 -11.48 82.18
C THR A 35 100.24 -10.50 81.76
N GLU A 36 100.59 -9.23 81.54
CA GLU A 36 99.67 -8.22 81.02
C GLU A 36 99.23 -8.55 79.58
N LEU A 37 100.17 -8.89 78.69
CA LEU A 37 99.84 -9.29 77.31
C LEU A 37 98.98 -10.56 77.25
N LEU A 38 99.17 -11.55 78.12
CA LEU A 38 98.28 -12.72 78.17
C LEU A 38 96.87 -12.35 78.62
N GLY A 39 96.74 -11.39 79.54
CA GLY A 39 95.45 -10.84 79.97
C GLY A 39 94.77 -9.96 78.90
N GLU A 40 95.53 -9.28 78.04
CA GLU A 40 95.03 -8.61 76.83
C GLU A 40 94.60 -9.63 75.77
N LEU A 41 95.46 -10.60 75.45
CA LEU A 41 95.19 -11.67 74.49
C LEU A 41 93.91 -12.45 74.82
N ALA A 42 93.73 -12.86 76.08
CA ALA A 42 92.54 -13.60 76.50
C ALA A 42 91.25 -12.77 76.35
N ARG A 43 91.32 -11.44 76.54
CA ARG A 43 90.18 -10.53 76.30
C ARG A 43 89.89 -10.36 74.81
N MET A 44 90.91 -10.34 73.94
CA MET A 44 90.73 -10.29 72.49
C MET A 44 90.16 -11.61 71.93
N GLU A 45 90.67 -12.77 72.35
CA GLU A 45 90.13 -14.09 71.98
C GLU A 45 88.67 -14.28 72.40
N GLU A 46 88.30 -13.78 73.57
CA GLU A 46 86.93 -13.87 74.09
C GLU A 46 85.99 -12.94 73.30
N ALA A 47 86.42 -11.70 73.01
CA ALA A 47 85.65 -10.76 72.19
C ALA A 47 85.43 -11.29 70.76
N ASP A 48 86.44 -11.89 70.14
CA ASP A 48 86.32 -12.48 68.80
C ASP A 48 85.45 -13.73 68.78
N ARG A 49 85.47 -14.55 69.83
CA ARG A 49 84.54 -15.69 69.93
C ARG A 49 83.09 -15.21 70.03
N GLN A 50 82.83 -14.23 70.89
CA GLN A 50 81.50 -13.63 71.05
C GLN A 50 81.03 -12.94 69.76
N LEU A 51 81.94 -12.29 69.02
CA LEU A 51 81.66 -11.72 67.70
C LEU A 51 81.34 -12.81 66.65
N ALA A 52 82.08 -13.91 66.64
CA ALA A 52 81.83 -15.04 65.73
C ALA A 52 80.49 -15.74 66.04
N GLU A 53 80.14 -15.88 67.32
CA GLU A 53 78.85 -16.41 67.77
C GLU A 53 77.69 -15.46 67.39
N GLN A 54 77.84 -14.15 67.59
CA GLN A 54 76.85 -13.15 67.15
C GLN A 54 76.68 -13.13 65.62
N LYS A 55 77.79 -13.22 64.85
CA LYS A 55 77.75 -13.36 63.39
C LYS A 55 76.96 -14.62 62.98
N ALA A 56 77.24 -15.76 63.61
CA ALA A 56 76.59 -17.03 63.30
C ALA A 56 75.09 -17.06 63.69
N ALA A 57 74.73 -16.46 64.83
CA ALA A 57 73.34 -16.35 65.27
C ALA A 57 72.51 -15.49 64.30
N LEU A 58 72.99 -14.29 63.94
CA LEU A 58 72.31 -13.43 62.96
C LEU A 58 72.18 -14.10 61.58
N TYR A 59 73.18 -14.87 61.16
CA TYR A 59 73.10 -15.66 59.92
C TYR A 59 71.99 -16.72 59.98
N GLN A 60 71.91 -17.52 61.05
CA GLN A 60 70.85 -18.54 61.19
C GLN A 60 69.46 -17.94 61.35
N GLU A 61 69.35 -16.85 62.11
CA GLU A 61 68.10 -16.09 62.22
C GLU A 61 67.64 -15.49 60.88
N ALA A 62 68.57 -15.10 60.01
CA ALA A 62 68.25 -14.58 58.67
C ALA A 62 67.96 -15.69 57.66
N GLU A 63 68.67 -16.83 57.75
CA GLU A 63 68.42 -17.98 56.88
C GLU A 63 67.03 -18.58 57.15
N ASN A 64 66.60 -18.62 58.41
CA ASN A 64 65.25 -19.03 58.77
C ASN A 64 64.19 -18.03 58.27
N ASP A 65 64.34 -16.73 58.52
CA ASP A 65 63.44 -15.72 57.96
C ASP A 65 63.34 -15.79 56.43
N ASN A 66 64.45 -16.08 55.75
CA ASN A 66 64.49 -16.23 54.30
C ASN A 66 63.72 -17.48 53.82
N ARG A 67 63.86 -18.62 54.51
CA ARG A 67 63.11 -19.86 54.21
C ARG A 67 61.61 -19.70 54.42
N GLU A 68 61.20 -18.92 55.42
CA GLU A 68 59.79 -18.55 55.68
C GLU A 68 59.28 -17.39 54.78
N GLY A 69 60.11 -16.86 53.87
CA GLY A 69 59.75 -15.79 52.93
C GLY A 69 59.74 -14.36 53.51
N TYR A 70 60.16 -14.18 54.76
CA TYR A 70 60.27 -12.88 55.43
C TYR A 70 61.52 -12.09 55.00
N LEU A 71 61.67 -11.88 53.68
CA LEU A 71 62.84 -11.24 53.04
C LEU A 71 63.25 -9.90 53.66
N ALA A 72 62.30 -9.12 54.21
CA ALA A 72 62.59 -7.84 54.84
C ALA A 72 63.32 -7.96 56.20
N THR A 73 62.93 -8.91 57.04
CA THR A 73 63.58 -9.13 58.36
C THR A 73 64.86 -9.96 58.20
N ALA A 74 64.88 -10.90 57.23
CA ALA A 74 66.11 -11.53 56.77
C ALA A 74 67.14 -10.49 56.33
N LEU A 75 66.75 -9.54 55.47
CA LEU A 75 67.64 -8.47 55.02
C LEU A 75 68.13 -7.60 56.19
N GLN A 76 67.26 -7.18 57.11
CA GLN A 76 67.64 -6.38 58.28
C GLN A 76 68.68 -7.09 59.17
N LYS A 77 68.52 -8.40 59.39
CA LYS A 77 69.49 -9.25 60.12
C LYS A 77 70.82 -9.35 59.35
N LEU A 78 70.77 -9.49 58.03
CA LEU A 78 71.96 -9.56 57.17
C LEU A 78 72.68 -8.20 57.04
N GLU A 79 71.97 -7.08 57.06
CA GLU A 79 72.58 -5.74 57.12
C GLU A 79 73.36 -5.54 58.42
N LYS A 80 72.79 -5.96 59.56
CA LYS A 80 73.48 -5.97 60.85
C LYS A 80 74.69 -6.91 60.84
N LEU A 81 74.59 -8.06 60.17
CA LEU A 81 75.71 -8.98 59.96
C LEU A 81 76.82 -8.36 59.11
N MET A 82 76.48 -7.70 57.99
CA MET A 82 77.43 -6.97 57.14
C MET A 82 78.07 -5.77 57.87
N GLN A 83 77.36 -5.16 58.82
CA GLN A 83 77.93 -4.15 59.72
C GLN A 83 78.96 -4.77 60.68
N LEU A 84 78.63 -5.87 61.37
CA LEU A 84 79.59 -6.56 62.25
C LEU A 84 80.85 -7.06 61.52
N ILE A 85 80.74 -7.47 60.24
CA ILE A 85 81.89 -7.83 59.41
C ILE A 85 82.75 -6.60 59.06
N ARG A 86 82.11 -5.45 58.83
CA ARG A 86 82.81 -4.18 58.52
C ARG A 86 83.53 -3.61 59.74
N ASP A 87 82.86 -3.62 60.88
CA ASP A 87 83.34 -3.05 62.14
C ASP A 87 84.49 -3.91 62.74
N ALA A 88 84.57 -5.20 62.39
CA ALA A 88 85.68 -6.08 62.73
C ALA A 88 87.01 -5.74 62.00
N GLY A 89 86.93 -5.08 60.85
CA GLY A 89 88.09 -4.71 60.03
C GLY A 89 88.73 -5.87 59.24
N PRO A 90 89.65 -5.57 58.31
CA PRO A 90 90.22 -6.55 57.37
C PRO A 90 91.12 -7.59 58.04
N ASN A 91 91.58 -7.35 59.27
CA ASN A 91 92.45 -8.24 60.03
C ASN A 91 91.68 -9.33 60.80
N ASN A 92 90.35 -9.24 60.86
CA ASN A 92 89.46 -10.15 61.62
C ASN A 92 88.40 -10.79 60.68
N GLY A 93 88.87 -11.25 59.52
CA GLY A 93 88.05 -11.94 58.52
C GLY A 93 87.91 -13.43 58.83
N SER A 94 86.69 -13.95 58.74
CA SER A 94 86.40 -15.38 58.86
C SER A 94 86.15 -16.02 57.49
N ASP A 95 86.53 -17.29 57.32
CA ASP A 95 86.19 -18.11 56.13
C ASP A 95 84.68 -18.19 55.84
N ARG A 96 83.83 -17.85 56.82
CA ARG A 96 82.37 -17.78 56.66
C ARG A 96 81.85 -16.42 56.15
N ASP A 97 82.62 -15.34 56.29
CA ASP A 97 82.17 -14.00 55.87
C ASP A 97 81.83 -13.92 54.36
N PRO A 98 82.50 -14.64 53.43
CA PRO A 98 82.05 -14.75 52.04
C PRO A 98 80.69 -15.44 51.86
N ILE A 99 80.36 -16.43 52.70
CA ILE A 99 79.06 -17.13 52.68
C ILE A 99 77.96 -16.20 53.17
N TYR A 100 78.22 -15.49 54.27
CA TYR A 100 77.33 -14.48 54.83
C TYR A 100 77.03 -13.36 53.80
N LYS A 101 78.07 -12.91 53.09
CA LYS A 101 77.91 -11.91 52.02
C LYS A 101 77.10 -12.46 50.84
N ASN A 102 77.33 -13.69 50.39
CA ASN A 102 76.57 -14.29 49.30
C ASN A 102 75.06 -14.37 49.64
N LEU A 103 74.71 -14.75 50.88
CA LEU A 103 73.30 -14.71 51.31
C LEU A 103 72.74 -13.28 51.30
N TYR A 104 73.48 -12.28 51.80
CA TYR A 104 73.08 -10.87 51.73
C TYR A 104 72.85 -10.40 50.30
N ASP A 105 73.82 -10.62 49.39
CA ASP A 105 73.75 -10.16 48.00
C ASP A 105 72.54 -10.77 47.26
N ASN A 106 72.21 -12.04 47.53
CA ASN A 106 71.03 -12.72 46.96
C ASN A 106 69.71 -12.19 47.55
N VAL A 107 69.56 -12.13 48.88
CA VAL A 107 68.33 -11.66 49.55
C VAL A 107 68.06 -10.19 49.20
N PHE A 108 69.11 -9.36 49.12
CA PHE A 108 69.00 -7.97 48.69
C PHE A 108 68.55 -7.86 47.22
N ALA A 109 69.14 -8.66 46.32
CA ALA A 109 68.76 -8.67 44.91
C ALA A 109 67.31 -9.14 44.69
N GLU A 110 66.85 -10.15 45.43
CA GLU A 110 65.47 -10.63 45.36
C GLU A 110 64.48 -9.62 45.94
N HIS A 111 64.75 -9.10 47.15
CA HIS A 111 63.93 -8.06 47.76
C HIS A 111 63.79 -6.84 46.82
N ARG A 112 64.88 -6.42 46.17
CA ARG A 112 64.88 -5.33 45.20
C ARG A 112 64.02 -5.62 43.96
N ARG A 113 64.06 -6.85 43.43
CA ARG A 113 63.19 -7.27 42.30
C ARG A 113 61.70 -7.18 42.69
N ILE A 114 61.35 -7.68 43.88
CA ILE A 114 59.96 -7.64 44.38
C ILE A 114 59.48 -6.19 44.57
N GLN A 115 60.30 -5.32 45.18
CA GLN A 115 59.97 -3.90 45.33
C GLN A 115 59.79 -3.20 43.97
N GLN A 116 60.68 -3.45 43.01
CA GLN A 116 60.58 -2.88 41.66
C GLN A 116 59.30 -3.34 40.96
N ALA A 117 59.02 -4.65 40.89
CA ALA A 117 57.81 -5.18 40.27
C ALA A 117 56.53 -4.67 40.96
N ARG A 118 56.54 -4.54 42.29
CA ARG A 118 55.42 -3.95 43.07
C ARG A 118 55.14 -2.51 42.66
N ASP A 119 56.18 -1.70 42.50
CA ASP A 119 56.02 -0.27 42.21
C ASP A 119 55.76 0.00 40.72
N GLU A 120 56.24 -0.86 39.81
CA GLU A 120 55.81 -0.92 38.41
C GLU A 120 54.32 -1.29 38.28
N VAL A 121 53.86 -2.34 38.98
CA VAL A 121 52.43 -2.73 39.01
C VAL A 121 51.55 -1.59 39.51
N LYS A 122 51.95 -0.88 40.57
CA LYS A 122 51.25 0.33 41.05
C LYS A 122 51.21 1.45 40.00
N ALA A 123 52.30 1.66 39.25
CA ALA A 123 52.33 2.64 38.17
C ALA A 123 51.40 2.25 37.00
N HIS A 124 51.30 0.96 36.67
CA HIS A 124 50.35 0.47 35.67
C HIS A 124 48.89 0.55 36.13
N LEU A 125 48.59 0.20 37.39
CA LEU A 125 47.25 0.33 37.99
C LEU A 125 46.79 1.79 38.05
N THR A 126 47.65 2.71 38.49
CA THR A 126 47.31 4.15 38.57
C THR A 126 47.23 4.84 37.21
N SER A 127 47.93 4.34 36.19
CA SER A 127 47.80 4.83 34.81
C SER A 127 46.76 4.10 33.96
N GLY A 128 45.95 3.21 34.55
CA GLY A 128 44.88 2.49 33.86
C GLY A 128 45.35 1.43 32.85
N LYS A 129 46.63 1.06 32.87
CA LYS A 129 47.24 0.11 31.92
C LYS A 129 47.11 -1.33 32.42
N LEU A 130 45.87 -1.77 32.61
CA LEU A 130 45.52 -2.99 33.35
C LEU A 130 46.15 -4.26 32.76
N SER A 131 46.20 -4.40 31.44
CA SER A 131 46.88 -5.51 30.76
C SER A 131 48.39 -5.55 31.02
N GLN A 132 49.04 -4.40 31.21
CA GLN A 132 50.45 -4.32 31.59
C GLN A 132 50.64 -4.66 33.07
N ALA A 133 49.73 -4.22 33.96
CA ALA A 133 49.74 -4.63 35.37
C ALA A 133 49.63 -6.16 35.52
N ILE A 134 48.68 -6.80 34.81
CA ILE A 134 48.54 -8.27 34.78
C ILE A 134 49.83 -8.92 34.30
N THR A 135 50.41 -8.43 33.20
CA THR A 135 51.66 -8.98 32.63
C THR A 135 52.83 -8.95 33.63
N VAL A 136 52.99 -7.86 34.39
CA VAL A 136 54.05 -7.77 35.41
C VAL A 136 53.73 -8.64 36.63
N CYS A 137 52.45 -8.76 37.04
CA CYS A 137 52.05 -9.71 38.09
C CYS A 137 52.33 -11.16 37.70
N ASP A 138 52.01 -11.58 36.47
CA ASP A 138 52.28 -12.94 35.99
C ASP A 138 53.77 -13.23 35.86
N GLN A 139 54.60 -12.24 35.47
CA GLN A 139 56.06 -12.37 35.51
C GLN A 139 56.59 -12.51 36.94
N ALA A 140 56.05 -11.75 37.90
CA ALA A 140 56.45 -11.83 39.30
C ALA A 140 56.00 -13.16 39.95
N LEU A 141 54.82 -13.67 39.61
CA LEU A 141 54.31 -14.98 40.07
C LEU A 141 55.01 -16.15 39.38
N ALA A 142 55.51 -15.99 38.14
CA ALA A 142 56.35 -16.99 37.49
C ALA A 142 57.75 -17.08 38.11
N ALA A 143 58.26 -15.98 38.68
CA ALA A 143 59.50 -15.98 39.46
C ALA A 143 59.27 -16.57 40.87
N ASN A 144 58.25 -16.07 41.58
CA ASN A 144 57.91 -16.46 42.96
C ASN A 144 56.44 -16.91 43.04
N PRO A 145 56.15 -18.22 42.80
CA PRO A 145 54.79 -18.76 42.80
C PRO A 145 54.05 -18.60 44.12
N GLY A 146 52.77 -18.22 44.05
CA GLY A 146 51.90 -18.08 45.22
C GLY A 146 52.18 -16.85 46.10
N TYR A 147 52.98 -15.88 45.64
CA TYR A 147 53.27 -14.67 46.42
C TYR A 147 52.02 -13.77 46.56
N PRO A 148 51.39 -13.66 47.76
CA PRO A 148 50.00 -13.20 47.85
C PRO A 148 49.75 -11.77 47.36
N LEU A 149 50.77 -10.91 47.42
CA LEU A 149 50.69 -9.52 46.96
C LEU A 149 50.48 -9.42 45.43
N PHE A 150 51.12 -10.27 44.64
CA PHE A 150 50.98 -10.24 43.18
C PHE A 150 49.70 -10.95 42.72
N GLU A 151 49.23 -11.96 43.46
CA GLU A 151 47.88 -12.52 43.24
C GLU A 151 46.79 -11.48 43.51
N ALA A 152 46.90 -10.74 44.61
CA ALA A 152 45.98 -9.65 44.95
C ALA A 152 45.97 -8.53 43.89
N PHE A 153 47.14 -8.09 43.42
CA PHE A 153 47.22 -7.09 42.35
C PHE A 153 46.72 -7.60 40.99
N ARG A 154 46.94 -8.88 40.64
CA ARG A 154 46.37 -9.45 39.42
C ARG A 154 44.85 -9.46 39.49
N LEU A 155 44.29 -9.88 40.63
CA LEU A 155 42.84 -9.85 40.88
C LEU A 155 42.27 -8.42 40.84
N GLU A 156 42.98 -7.42 41.39
CA GLU A 156 42.60 -6.01 41.29
C GLU A 156 42.58 -5.52 39.82
N ALA A 157 43.60 -5.88 39.03
CA ALA A 157 43.71 -5.50 37.63
C ALA A 157 42.64 -6.19 36.75
N GLU A 158 42.42 -7.50 36.94
CA GLU A 158 41.37 -8.27 36.26
C GLU A 158 39.96 -7.74 36.59
N ASN A 159 39.71 -7.38 37.84
CA ASN A 159 38.43 -6.81 38.25
C ASN A 159 38.22 -5.41 37.63
N ARG A 160 39.20 -4.51 37.69
CA ARG A 160 39.08 -3.20 37.01
C ARG A 160 38.89 -3.34 35.50
N ASP A 161 39.47 -4.35 34.85
CA ASP A 161 39.33 -4.55 33.41
C ASP A 161 37.92 -5.08 33.08
N ARG A 162 37.38 -5.98 33.90
CA ARG A 162 35.98 -6.41 33.86
C ARG A 162 35.02 -5.25 34.07
N ASP A 163 35.24 -4.42 35.09
CA ASP A 163 34.42 -3.25 35.40
C ASP A 163 34.43 -2.23 34.24
N SER A 164 35.62 -1.97 33.67
CA SER A 164 35.78 -1.08 32.51
C SER A 164 35.05 -1.58 31.26
N ARG A 165 35.05 -2.90 31.02
CA ARG A 165 34.28 -3.53 29.93
C ARG A 165 32.78 -3.42 30.18
N LEU A 166 32.33 -3.67 31.41
CA LEU A 166 30.91 -3.56 31.79
C LEU A 166 30.40 -2.12 31.67
N GLU A 167 31.18 -1.11 32.08
CA GLU A 167 30.86 0.30 31.87
C GLU A 167 30.74 0.62 30.36
N TYR A 168 31.69 0.16 29.54
CA TYR A 168 31.63 0.36 28.09
C TYR A 168 30.40 -0.32 27.46
N VAL A 169 30.08 -1.56 27.82
CA VAL A 169 28.88 -2.27 27.35
C VAL A 169 27.61 -1.51 27.77
N HIS A 170 27.51 -1.07 29.02
CA HIS A 170 26.38 -0.28 29.52
C HIS A 170 26.22 1.05 28.75
N LYS A 171 27.32 1.75 28.49
CA LYS A 171 27.37 3.01 27.72
C LYS A 171 26.99 2.81 26.24
N VAL A 172 27.34 1.68 25.64
CA VAL A 172 26.89 1.32 24.29
C VAL A 172 25.39 1.01 24.29
N CYS A 173 24.91 0.18 25.22
CA CYS A 173 23.49 -0.18 25.32
C CYS A 173 22.57 1.04 25.51
N THR A 174 22.90 1.93 26.44
CA THR A 174 22.15 3.19 26.68
C THR A 174 22.25 4.18 25.51
N GLY A 175 23.40 4.23 24.81
CA GLY A 175 23.54 5.03 23.59
C GLY A 175 22.63 4.56 22.44
N LEU A 176 22.50 3.24 22.26
CA LEU A 176 21.76 2.63 21.15
C LEU A 176 20.24 2.83 21.19
N GLU A 177 19.66 3.14 22.35
CA GLU A 177 18.24 3.50 22.47
C GLU A 177 17.92 4.80 21.73
N ASN A 178 18.87 5.73 21.70
CA ASN A 178 18.72 7.07 21.14
C ASN A 178 19.08 7.16 19.65
N VAL A 179 19.49 6.07 19.00
CA VAL A 179 19.86 6.06 17.58
C VAL A 179 18.64 5.67 16.71
N PRO A 180 18.10 6.57 15.88
CA PRO A 180 16.92 6.29 15.08
C PRO A 180 17.19 5.38 13.87
N ASP A 181 18.37 5.45 13.26
CA ASP A 181 18.70 4.64 12.09
C ASP A 181 19.20 3.23 12.50
N LEU A 182 18.57 2.20 11.92
CA LEU A 182 18.93 0.81 12.17
C LEU A 182 20.25 0.40 11.50
N GLU A 183 20.64 0.99 10.36
CA GLU A 183 21.96 0.72 9.78
C GLU A 183 23.07 1.29 10.67
N MET A 184 22.89 2.52 11.16
CA MET A 184 23.80 3.12 12.15
C MET A 184 23.87 2.31 13.46
N ARG A 185 22.75 1.73 13.93
CA ARG A 185 22.78 0.81 15.08
C ARG A 185 23.54 -0.48 14.79
N VAL A 186 23.37 -1.05 13.60
CA VAL A 186 24.08 -2.26 13.18
C VAL A 186 25.59 -2.01 13.11
N SER A 187 26.06 -0.88 12.56
CA SER A 187 27.49 -0.57 12.50
C SER A 187 28.11 -0.29 13.89
N LEU A 188 27.43 0.50 14.74
CA LEU A 188 27.87 0.74 16.13
C LEU A 188 27.96 -0.55 16.96
N LEU A 189 27.00 -1.47 16.80
CA LEU A 189 27.03 -2.77 17.47
C LEU A 189 28.14 -3.69 16.93
N GLN A 190 28.47 -3.63 15.63
CA GLN A 190 29.63 -4.34 15.09
C GLN A 190 30.93 -3.81 15.67
N GLU A 191 31.10 -2.49 15.79
CA GLU A 191 32.29 -1.90 16.41
C GLU A 191 32.41 -2.32 17.89
N ALA A 192 31.32 -2.24 18.66
CA ALA A 192 31.32 -2.63 20.07
C ALA A 192 31.75 -4.09 20.28
N ILE A 193 31.30 -5.02 19.43
CA ILE A 193 31.70 -6.43 19.47
C ILE A 193 33.19 -6.62 19.12
N THR A 194 33.78 -5.79 18.25
CA THR A 194 35.23 -5.85 18.00
C THR A 194 36.07 -5.37 19.18
N ARG A 195 35.52 -4.51 20.05
CA ARG A 195 36.19 -4.05 21.28
C ARG A 195 35.97 -4.99 22.47
N CYS A 196 34.78 -5.58 22.59
CA CYS A 196 34.42 -6.55 23.63
C CYS A 196 34.01 -7.90 23.01
N PRO A 197 34.96 -8.69 22.48
CA PRO A 197 34.66 -9.99 21.89
C PRO A 197 34.20 -10.98 22.96
N GLY A 198 33.16 -11.75 22.64
CA GLY A 198 32.53 -12.73 23.54
C GLY A 198 31.28 -12.24 24.26
N GLU A 199 30.98 -10.93 24.23
CA GLU A 199 29.79 -10.38 24.88
C GLU A 199 28.48 -10.84 24.22
N SER A 200 27.71 -11.65 24.95
CA SER A 200 26.46 -12.25 24.48
C SER A 200 25.37 -11.20 24.26
N GLN A 201 25.26 -10.22 25.16
CA GLN A 201 24.27 -9.14 25.07
C GLN A 201 24.45 -8.29 23.80
N LEU A 202 25.68 -7.87 23.50
CA LEU A 202 25.98 -7.13 22.27
C LEU A 202 25.70 -7.97 21.01
N THR A 203 26.04 -9.26 21.04
CA THR A 203 25.82 -10.19 19.94
C THR A 203 24.32 -10.39 19.65
N GLU A 204 23.50 -10.51 20.69
CA GLU A 204 22.03 -10.56 20.56
C GLU A 204 21.46 -9.23 20.07
N LEU A 205 21.90 -8.09 20.61
CA LEU A 205 21.45 -6.77 20.13
C LEU A 205 21.77 -6.57 18.65
N LEU A 206 22.95 -7.02 18.17
CA LEU A 206 23.31 -6.98 16.75
C LEU A 206 22.40 -7.86 15.90
N ARG A 207 22.11 -9.09 16.33
CA ARG A 207 21.16 -9.99 15.66
C ARG A 207 19.79 -9.33 15.54
N ASN A 208 19.28 -8.78 16.64
CA ASN A 208 17.93 -8.22 16.71
C ASN A 208 17.83 -6.91 15.88
N ALA A 209 18.87 -6.09 15.86
CA ALA A 209 18.97 -4.91 14.99
C ALA A 209 18.98 -5.28 13.50
N LYS A 210 19.79 -6.27 13.08
CA LYS A 210 19.82 -6.77 11.70
C LYS A 210 18.47 -7.31 11.27
N SER A 211 17.84 -8.18 12.07
CA SER A 211 16.51 -8.74 11.76
C SER A 211 15.44 -7.66 11.60
N ARG A 212 15.42 -6.61 12.44
CA ARG A 212 14.47 -5.49 12.32
C ARG A 212 14.74 -4.66 11.07
N ARG A 213 16.02 -4.35 10.78
CA ARG A 213 16.44 -3.63 9.58
C ARG A 213 16.00 -4.37 8.31
N ASP A 214 16.26 -5.68 8.24
CA ASP A 214 16.00 -6.49 7.06
C ASP A 214 14.48 -6.64 6.83
N LEU A 215 13.69 -6.73 7.91
CA LEU A 215 12.23 -6.62 7.86
C LEU A 215 11.76 -5.29 7.26
N ILE A 216 12.26 -4.15 7.75
CA ILE A 216 11.89 -2.81 7.25
C ILE A 216 12.31 -2.62 5.80
N ASN A 217 13.52 -3.03 5.42
CA ASN A 217 13.96 -3.02 4.03
C ASN A 217 13.04 -3.86 3.13
N SER A 218 12.52 -5.01 3.63
CA SER A 218 11.51 -5.80 2.91
C SER A 218 10.16 -5.08 2.78
N LEU A 219 9.76 -4.28 3.76
CA LEU A 219 8.52 -3.48 3.74
C LEU A 219 8.65 -2.28 2.80
N ILE A 220 9.76 -1.55 2.82
CA ILE A 220 10.09 -0.48 1.87
C ILE A 220 10.05 -1.02 0.43
N ALA A 221 10.68 -2.17 0.20
CA ALA A 221 10.68 -2.84 -1.09
C ALA A 221 9.28 -3.38 -1.51
N LYS A 222 8.34 -3.58 -0.58
CA LYS A 222 6.92 -3.87 -0.90
C LYS A 222 6.15 -2.58 -1.21
N ALA A 223 6.32 -1.54 -0.38
CA ALA A 223 5.66 -0.24 -0.54
C ALA A 223 5.95 0.40 -1.90
N ARG A 224 7.23 0.46 -2.30
CA ARG A 224 7.66 1.00 -3.61
C ARG A 224 7.15 0.17 -4.80
N ARG A 225 6.92 -1.13 -4.63
CA ARG A 225 6.30 -2.00 -5.66
C ARG A 225 4.77 -1.84 -5.75
N ALA A 226 4.12 -1.48 -4.65
CA ALA A 226 2.71 -1.09 -4.67
C ALA A 226 2.54 0.27 -5.36
N GLU A 227 3.38 1.24 -5.00
CA GLU A 227 3.46 2.58 -5.63
C GLU A 227 3.72 2.49 -7.14
N SER A 228 4.73 1.72 -7.58
CA SER A 228 5.02 1.55 -9.02
C SER A 228 3.92 0.85 -9.81
N GLY A 229 2.95 0.25 -9.13
CA GLY A 229 1.73 -0.32 -9.72
C GLY A 229 0.48 0.52 -9.48
N GLY A 230 0.60 1.78 -9.06
CA GLY A 230 -0.51 2.69 -8.76
C GLY A 230 -1.30 2.39 -7.48
N ARG A 231 -0.93 1.34 -6.72
CA ARG A 231 -1.70 0.86 -5.55
C ARG A 231 -1.30 1.62 -4.29
N TYR A 232 -1.54 2.93 -4.28
CA TYR A 232 -1.10 3.82 -3.20
C TYR A 232 -1.70 3.45 -1.83
N ALA A 233 -2.90 2.87 -1.78
CA ALA A 233 -3.50 2.37 -0.53
C ALA A 233 -2.68 1.24 0.11
N GLU A 234 -2.25 0.23 -0.67
CA GLU A 234 -1.33 -0.80 -0.20
C GLU A 234 0.05 -0.23 0.16
N SER A 235 0.52 0.77 -0.59
CA SER A 235 1.79 1.44 -0.28
C SER A 235 1.76 2.12 1.09
N LEU A 236 0.68 2.87 1.38
CA LEU A 236 0.45 3.48 2.70
C LEU A 236 0.36 2.44 3.80
N GLU A 237 -0.38 1.34 3.61
CA GLU A 237 -0.45 0.25 4.59
C GLU A 237 0.96 -0.23 5.00
N ARG A 238 1.88 -0.40 4.04
CA ARG A 238 3.27 -0.80 4.32
C ARG A 238 4.09 0.30 4.98
N TRP A 239 3.90 1.57 4.62
CA TRP A 239 4.57 2.68 5.29
C TRP A 239 4.08 2.89 6.74
N TYR A 240 2.78 2.75 7.01
CA TYR A 240 2.25 2.73 8.38
C TYR A 240 2.72 1.50 9.16
N THR A 241 2.82 0.31 8.53
CA THR A 241 3.44 -0.87 9.17
C THR A 241 4.88 -0.55 9.64
N ILE A 242 5.66 0.18 8.84
CA ILE A 242 7.01 0.64 9.22
C ILE A 242 6.93 1.64 10.39
N LYS A 243 5.97 2.57 10.39
CA LYS A 243 5.76 3.55 11.47
C LYS A 243 5.38 2.91 12.80
N GLU A 244 4.59 1.85 12.78
CA GLU A 244 4.25 1.04 13.96
C GLU A 244 5.45 0.22 14.45
N CYS A 245 6.19 -0.42 13.53
CA CYS A 245 7.35 -1.24 13.90
C CYS A 245 8.56 -0.40 14.39
N HIS A 246 8.76 0.79 13.82
CA HIS A 246 9.94 1.64 14.03
C HIS A 246 9.70 3.08 13.55
N GLY A 247 8.77 3.78 14.19
CA GLY A 247 8.44 5.19 13.92
C GLY A 247 9.62 6.18 13.80
N PRO A 248 10.76 6.03 14.52
CA PRO A 248 11.90 6.95 14.39
C PRO A 248 12.65 6.92 13.05
N GLN A 249 12.28 6.06 12.09
CA GLN A 249 13.01 5.91 10.82
C GLN A 249 13.16 7.26 10.07
N PRO A 250 14.39 7.71 9.77
CA PRO A 250 14.61 9.00 9.08
C PRO A 250 13.86 9.11 7.74
N GLY A 251 13.14 10.22 7.55
CA GLY A 251 12.40 10.53 6.32
C GLY A 251 11.04 9.84 6.15
N LEU A 252 10.64 8.96 7.08
CA LEU A 252 9.42 8.15 6.97
C LEU A 252 8.13 9.00 6.82
N ASP A 253 7.96 10.03 7.64
CA ASP A 253 6.74 10.86 7.60
C ASP A 253 6.60 11.66 6.31
N ASN A 254 7.72 12.14 5.74
CA ASN A 254 7.72 12.82 4.44
C ASN A 254 7.28 11.88 3.31
N GLU A 255 7.71 10.61 3.36
CA GLU A 255 7.35 9.60 2.38
C GLU A 255 5.89 9.16 2.54
N ILE A 256 5.37 9.01 3.77
CA ILE A 256 3.93 8.82 4.03
C ILE A 256 3.12 9.96 3.40
N GLN A 257 3.45 11.21 3.75
CA GLN A 257 2.76 12.40 3.24
C GLN A 257 2.79 12.48 1.69
N ARG A 258 3.90 12.09 1.06
CA ARG A 258 4.03 12.01 -0.40
C ARG A 258 3.07 11.00 -1.02
N ILE A 259 2.95 9.80 -0.46
CA ILE A 259 2.00 8.78 -0.96
C ILE A 259 0.55 9.17 -0.65
N GLU A 260 0.27 9.84 0.47
CA GLU A 260 -1.06 10.38 0.78
C GLU A 260 -1.51 11.41 -0.26
N GLN A 261 -0.62 12.31 -0.68
CA GLN A 261 -0.88 13.28 -1.76
C GLN A 261 -1.16 12.56 -3.09
N LEU A 262 -0.32 11.61 -3.50
CA LEU A 262 -0.54 10.83 -4.74
C LEU A 262 -1.86 10.06 -4.73
N ARG A 263 -2.26 9.51 -3.58
CA ARG A 263 -3.57 8.85 -3.42
C ARG A 263 -4.74 9.84 -3.47
N ALA A 264 -4.58 11.03 -2.89
CA ALA A 264 -5.60 12.08 -2.97
C ALA A 264 -5.79 12.57 -4.41
N ASP A 265 -4.71 12.72 -5.17
CA ASP A 265 -4.74 13.11 -6.59
C ASP A 265 -5.35 12.01 -7.48
N GLU A 266 -5.03 10.72 -7.24
CA GLU A 266 -5.67 9.58 -7.91
C GLU A 266 -7.20 9.58 -7.68
N LEU A 267 -7.62 9.70 -6.41
CA LEU A 267 -9.04 9.75 -6.04
C LEU A 267 -9.72 10.96 -6.67
N ARG A 268 -9.04 12.12 -6.72
CA ARG A 268 -9.55 13.34 -7.35
C ARG A 268 -9.68 13.23 -8.87
N ALA A 269 -8.72 12.62 -9.55
CA ALA A 269 -8.79 12.35 -10.99
C ALA A 269 -9.88 11.33 -11.35
N THR A 270 -10.05 10.30 -10.51
CA THR A 270 -11.13 9.31 -10.64
C THR A 270 -12.50 9.96 -10.45
N ARG A 271 -12.63 10.80 -9.40
CA ARG A 271 -13.84 11.57 -9.10
C ARG A 271 -14.24 12.52 -10.23
N ARG A 272 -13.27 13.30 -10.76
CA ARG A 272 -13.44 14.15 -11.95
C ARG A 272 -14.04 13.35 -13.11
N THR A 273 -13.43 12.21 -13.43
CA THR A 273 -13.81 11.36 -14.56
C THR A 273 -15.22 10.79 -14.40
N GLY A 274 -15.59 10.35 -13.19
CA GLY A 274 -16.96 9.88 -12.90
C GLY A 274 -18.03 10.97 -13.09
N LEU A 275 -17.78 12.19 -12.58
CA LEU A 275 -18.69 13.32 -12.73
C LEU A 275 -18.94 13.69 -14.21
N ILE A 276 -17.88 13.71 -15.02
CA ILE A 276 -17.97 13.97 -16.46
C ILE A 276 -18.80 12.89 -17.18
N GLN A 277 -18.61 11.61 -16.81
CA GLN A 277 -19.40 10.51 -17.38
C GLN A 277 -20.87 10.57 -16.97
N ASP A 278 -21.18 10.94 -15.72
CA ASP A 278 -22.56 11.06 -15.23
C ASP A 278 -23.29 12.24 -15.89
N VAL A 279 -22.66 13.41 -15.99
CA VAL A 279 -23.16 14.57 -16.76
C VAL A 279 -23.40 14.18 -18.23
N SER A 280 -22.43 13.53 -18.86
CA SER A 280 -22.54 13.07 -20.26
C SER A 280 -23.67 12.08 -20.47
N ARG A 281 -24.02 11.28 -19.45
CA ARG A 281 -25.16 10.35 -19.48
C ARG A 281 -26.48 11.11 -19.43
N SER A 282 -26.63 12.07 -18.52
CA SER A 282 -27.85 12.89 -18.42
C SER A 282 -28.06 13.80 -19.64
N LEU A 283 -27.00 14.33 -20.25
CA LEU A 283 -27.10 15.05 -21.54
C LEU A 283 -27.63 14.16 -22.68
N ARG A 284 -27.12 12.92 -22.80
CA ARG A 284 -27.60 11.94 -23.80
C ARG A 284 -29.04 11.46 -23.55
N ALA A 285 -29.48 11.46 -22.28
CA ALA A 285 -30.86 11.14 -21.90
C ALA A 285 -31.85 12.31 -22.11
N GLY A 286 -31.37 13.51 -22.47
CA GLY A 286 -32.21 14.71 -22.57
C GLY A 286 -32.57 15.34 -21.22
N GLU A 287 -31.96 14.91 -20.12
CA GLU A 287 -32.20 15.43 -18.77
C GLU A 287 -31.43 16.76 -18.53
N TYR A 288 -31.56 17.73 -19.44
CA TYR A 288 -30.65 18.88 -19.51
C TYR A 288 -30.59 19.71 -18.21
N GLN A 289 -31.71 19.87 -17.50
CA GLN A 289 -31.74 20.56 -16.19
C GLN A 289 -30.93 19.81 -15.13
N ARG A 290 -30.99 18.47 -15.12
CA ARG A 290 -30.21 17.63 -14.21
C ARG A 290 -28.72 17.70 -14.55
N ALA A 291 -28.38 17.66 -15.84
CA ALA A 291 -27.00 17.81 -16.31
C ALA A 291 -26.41 19.18 -15.93
N ALA A 292 -27.18 20.26 -16.08
CA ALA A 292 -26.77 21.61 -15.70
C ALA A 292 -26.48 21.72 -14.19
N GLU A 293 -27.35 21.14 -13.35
CA GLU A 293 -27.17 21.09 -11.89
C GLU A 293 -26.03 20.16 -11.47
N GLN A 294 -25.86 19.00 -12.10
CA GLN A 294 -24.71 18.11 -11.89
C GLN A 294 -23.39 18.81 -12.23
N CYS A 295 -23.33 19.55 -13.34
CA CYS A 295 -22.20 20.41 -13.67
C CYS A 295 -21.98 21.50 -12.61
N ARG A 296 -23.04 22.18 -12.16
CA ARG A 296 -22.94 23.23 -11.12
C ARG A 296 -22.37 22.68 -9.81
N ILE A 297 -22.75 21.47 -9.42
CA ILE A 297 -22.21 20.76 -8.26
C ILE A 297 -20.77 20.32 -8.50
N ALA A 298 -20.46 19.73 -9.66
CA ALA A 298 -19.09 19.32 -10.00
C ALA A 298 -18.11 20.51 -10.02
N LEU A 299 -18.57 21.69 -10.45
CA LEU A 299 -17.79 22.93 -10.48
C LEU A 299 -17.55 23.56 -9.10
N THR A 300 -18.21 23.12 -8.00
CA THR A 300 -17.76 23.51 -6.65
C THR A 300 -16.55 22.68 -6.20
N GLU A 301 -16.46 21.42 -6.65
CA GLU A 301 -15.37 20.49 -6.37
C GLU A 301 -14.18 20.68 -7.35
N PHE A 302 -14.45 21.21 -8.56
CA PHE A 302 -13.48 21.47 -9.63
C PHE A 302 -13.65 22.85 -10.34
N PRO A 303 -13.44 24.01 -9.66
CA PRO A 303 -13.89 25.33 -10.15
C PRO A 303 -13.18 25.91 -11.39
N ARG A 304 -12.17 25.22 -11.95
CA ARG A 304 -11.40 25.66 -13.12
C ARG A 304 -11.31 24.59 -14.22
N ASP A 305 -12.14 23.57 -14.14
CA ASP A 305 -12.10 22.46 -15.10
C ASP A 305 -12.76 22.86 -16.42
N ALA A 306 -11.97 22.97 -17.49
CA ALA A 306 -12.43 23.43 -18.79
C ALA A 306 -13.49 22.51 -19.43
N GLU A 307 -13.47 21.21 -19.12
CA GLU A 307 -14.40 20.22 -19.66
C GLU A 307 -15.75 20.32 -18.96
N LEU A 308 -15.76 20.42 -17.61
CA LEU A 308 -16.98 20.66 -16.84
C LEU A 308 -17.58 22.05 -17.11
N LEU A 309 -16.76 23.08 -17.35
CA LEU A 309 -17.23 24.42 -17.76
C LEU A 309 -17.90 24.38 -19.13
N ALA A 310 -17.31 23.69 -20.11
CA ALA A 310 -17.90 23.51 -21.44
C ALA A 310 -19.23 22.72 -21.37
N LEU A 311 -19.25 21.62 -20.60
CA LEU A 311 -20.46 20.82 -20.37
C LEU A 311 -21.56 21.59 -19.63
N HIS A 312 -21.20 22.50 -18.71
CA HIS A 312 -22.18 23.39 -18.08
C HIS A 312 -22.80 24.38 -19.08
N SER A 313 -22.00 24.91 -20.01
CA SER A 313 -22.49 25.79 -21.07
C SER A 313 -23.46 25.06 -22.02
N ASP A 314 -23.07 23.88 -22.52
CA ASP A 314 -23.94 23.06 -23.40
C ASP A 314 -25.24 22.65 -22.69
N ALA A 315 -25.17 22.26 -21.41
CA ALA A 315 -26.35 21.94 -20.62
C ALA A 315 -27.29 23.15 -20.47
N ASN A 316 -26.77 24.35 -20.17
CA ASN A 316 -27.58 25.56 -20.04
C ASN A 316 -28.20 25.98 -21.39
N ASP A 317 -27.43 25.96 -22.48
CA ASP A 317 -27.94 26.25 -23.83
C ASP A 317 -29.06 25.29 -24.25
N LYS A 318 -28.92 23.99 -23.89
CA LYS A 318 -29.95 22.98 -24.12
C LYS A 318 -31.19 23.19 -23.24
N VAL A 319 -31.03 23.59 -21.98
CA VAL A 319 -32.16 23.98 -21.11
C VAL A 319 -32.93 25.18 -21.69
N LEU A 320 -32.25 26.18 -22.25
CA LEU A 320 -32.89 27.33 -22.89
C LEU A 320 -33.66 26.96 -24.16
N ARG A 321 -33.16 26.01 -24.95
CA ARG A 321 -33.80 25.57 -26.22
C ARG A 321 -34.88 24.50 -26.03
N ALA A 322 -34.84 23.75 -24.94
CA ALA A 322 -35.74 22.62 -24.68
C ALA A 322 -37.25 22.93 -24.81
N PRO A 323 -37.78 24.10 -24.37
CA PRO A 323 -39.20 24.41 -24.55
C PRO A 323 -39.64 24.51 -26.02
N GLU A 324 -38.82 25.12 -26.89
CA GLU A 324 -39.13 25.27 -28.32
C GLU A 324 -38.93 23.93 -29.06
N VAL A 325 -37.90 23.15 -28.71
CA VAL A 325 -37.75 21.77 -29.19
C VAL A 325 -38.99 20.95 -28.84
N GLN A 326 -39.50 21.05 -27.61
CA GLN A 326 -40.69 20.32 -27.17
C GLN A 326 -41.97 20.82 -27.87
N ARG A 327 -42.08 22.13 -28.16
CA ARG A 327 -43.18 22.70 -28.95
C ARG A 327 -43.20 22.13 -30.37
N LEU A 328 -42.04 22.13 -31.05
CA LEU A 328 -41.87 21.57 -32.39
C LEU A 328 -42.11 20.05 -32.43
N ILE A 329 -41.69 19.28 -31.41
CA ILE A 329 -42.04 17.86 -31.28
C ILE A 329 -43.57 17.67 -31.20
N GLN A 330 -44.27 18.47 -30.39
CA GLN A 330 -45.73 18.36 -30.27
C GLN A 330 -46.46 18.74 -31.56
N GLU A 331 -45.99 19.76 -32.26
CA GLU A 331 -46.51 20.23 -33.55
C GLU A 331 -46.28 19.18 -34.66
N GLY A 332 -45.06 18.66 -34.80
CA GLY A 332 -44.73 17.59 -35.73
C GLY A 332 -45.51 16.28 -35.46
N ARG A 333 -45.70 15.92 -34.18
CA ARG A 333 -46.55 14.76 -33.79
C ARG A 333 -48.02 14.94 -34.17
N ARG A 334 -48.56 16.16 -34.09
CA ARG A 334 -49.92 16.45 -34.59
C ARG A 334 -49.99 16.30 -36.10
N HIS A 335 -49.00 16.80 -36.83
CA HIS A 335 -48.94 16.61 -38.28
C HIS A 335 -48.83 15.13 -38.69
N LEU A 336 -48.07 14.30 -37.97
CA LEU A 336 -48.07 12.84 -38.20
C LEU A 336 -49.44 12.22 -37.93
N HIS A 337 -50.10 12.57 -36.83
CA HIS A 337 -51.44 12.05 -36.50
C HIS A 337 -52.51 12.48 -37.53
N ASP A 338 -52.39 13.69 -38.07
CA ASP A 338 -53.23 14.23 -39.15
C ASP A 338 -52.93 13.61 -40.54
N GLY A 339 -51.92 12.74 -40.68
CA GLY A 339 -51.46 12.22 -41.98
C GLY A 339 -50.71 13.24 -42.85
N LYS A 340 -50.26 14.36 -42.28
CA LYS A 340 -49.61 15.49 -42.97
C LYS A 340 -48.08 15.35 -42.92
N THR A 341 -47.55 14.40 -43.68
CA THR A 341 -46.13 14.01 -43.62
C THR A 341 -45.14 15.13 -43.95
N GLU A 342 -45.44 16.01 -44.92
CA GLU A 342 -44.52 17.11 -45.28
C GLU A 342 -44.42 18.19 -44.18
N PRO A 343 -45.51 18.77 -43.64
CA PRO A 343 -45.45 19.62 -42.45
C PRO A 343 -44.79 18.95 -41.24
N ALA A 344 -44.96 17.63 -41.07
CA ALA A 344 -44.25 16.90 -40.02
C ALA A 344 -42.74 16.89 -40.25
N LEU A 345 -42.28 16.56 -41.47
CA LEU A 345 -40.86 16.56 -41.84
C LEU A 345 -40.22 17.93 -41.67
N GLU A 346 -40.87 19.01 -42.11
CA GLU A 346 -40.33 20.37 -41.96
C GLU A 346 -40.17 20.75 -40.47
N THR A 347 -41.23 20.58 -39.69
CA THR A 347 -41.24 20.91 -38.25
C THR A 347 -40.24 20.06 -37.46
N LEU A 348 -40.10 18.78 -37.78
CA LEU A 348 -39.18 17.87 -37.08
C LEU A 348 -37.72 18.05 -37.54
N ARG A 349 -37.46 18.43 -38.81
CA ARG A 349 -36.13 18.88 -39.26
C ARG A 349 -35.72 20.19 -38.58
N ARG A 350 -36.66 21.13 -38.35
CA ARG A 350 -36.41 22.34 -37.53
C ARG A 350 -36.08 21.98 -36.07
N ALA A 351 -36.77 21.02 -35.47
CA ALA A 351 -36.42 20.52 -34.13
C ALA A 351 -35.01 19.88 -34.10
N ALA A 352 -34.64 19.12 -35.13
CA ALA A 352 -33.32 18.51 -35.26
C ALA A 352 -32.19 19.55 -35.48
N GLY A 353 -32.51 20.71 -36.05
CA GLY A 353 -31.58 21.86 -36.11
C GLY A 353 -31.30 22.50 -34.74
N LEU A 354 -32.21 22.35 -33.77
CA LEU A 354 -32.05 22.87 -32.40
C LEU A 354 -31.36 21.86 -31.46
N ASP A 355 -31.74 20.58 -31.51
CA ASP A 355 -30.95 19.49 -30.91
C ASP A 355 -31.09 18.16 -31.68
N ARG A 356 -30.13 17.88 -32.58
CA ARG A 356 -30.03 16.63 -33.34
C ARG A 356 -29.89 15.38 -32.47
N ASN A 357 -29.40 15.51 -31.23
CA ASN A 357 -29.17 14.38 -30.33
C ASN A 357 -30.37 14.05 -29.44
N ASN A 358 -31.42 14.88 -29.42
CA ASN A 358 -32.61 14.61 -28.63
C ASN A 358 -33.35 13.35 -29.12
N GLN A 359 -33.54 12.37 -28.22
CA GLN A 359 -34.09 11.07 -28.56
C GLN A 359 -35.50 11.14 -29.17
N GLN A 360 -36.37 12.05 -28.69
CA GLN A 360 -37.72 12.20 -29.22
C GLN A 360 -37.70 12.82 -30.62
N VAL A 361 -36.84 13.82 -30.86
CA VAL A 361 -36.65 14.39 -32.21
C VAL A 361 -36.20 13.32 -33.19
N ARG A 362 -35.16 12.53 -32.85
CA ARG A 362 -34.66 11.44 -33.72
C ARG A 362 -35.76 10.40 -33.99
N GLN A 363 -36.53 10.03 -32.97
CA GLN A 363 -37.62 9.07 -33.12
C GLN A 363 -38.72 9.56 -34.08
N PHE A 364 -39.30 10.74 -33.83
CA PHE A 364 -40.41 11.23 -34.65
C PHE A 364 -39.97 11.66 -36.05
N LEU A 365 -38.77 12.23 -36.22
CA LEU A 365 -38.22 12.53 -37.55
C LEU A 365 -37.96 11.25 -38.35
N GLY A 366 -37.44 10.20 -37.69
CA GLY A 366 -37.27 8.88 -38.31
C GLY A 366 -38.59 8.29 -38.80
N ILE A 367 -39.65 8.36 -38.00
CA ILE A 367 -41.00 7.90 -38.39
C ILE A 367 -41.52 8.71 -39.58
N ALA A 368 -41.42 10.04 -39.54
CA ALA A 368 -41.86 10.91 -40.64
C ALA A 368 -41.13 10.62 -41.97
N LEU A 369 -39.85 10.22 -41.92
CA LEU A 369 -39.07 9.77 -43.08
C LEU A 369 -39.54 8.41 -43.60
N LEU A 370 -39.93 7.48 -42.72
CA LEU A 370 -40.52 6.19 -43.11
C LEU A 370 -41.91 6.35 -43.73
N ASP A 371 -42.77 7.22 -43.17
CA ASP A 371 -44.07 7.56 -43.76
C ASP A 371 -43.88 8.10 -45.20
N LYS A 372 -42.92 9.02 -45.39
CA LYS A 372 -42.63 9.60 -46.70
C LYS A 372 -42.01 8.58 -47.66
N ALA A 373 -41.14 7.69 -47.20
CA ALA A 373 -40.63 6.58 -48.00
C ALA A 373 -41.75 5.62 -48.42
N THR A 374 -42.68 5.30 -47.51
CA THR A 374 -43.88 4.48 -47.78
C THR A 374 -44.79 5.12 -48.82
N ALA A 375 -44.97 6.44 -48.76
CA ALA A 375 -45.77 7.18 -49.74
C ALA A 375 -45.11 7.26 -51.12
N THR A 376 -43.77 7.27 -51.21
CA THR A 376 -43.04 7.48 -52.47
C THR A 376 -42.56 6.21 -53.17
N ILE A 377 -42.46 5.07 -52.48
CA ILE A 377 -41.90 3.81 -52.98
C ILE A 377 -42.51 3.29 -54.30
N ASN A 378 -43.77 3.63 -54.59
CA ASN A 378 -44.47 3.19 -55.80
C ASN A 378 -44.18 4.08 -57.02
N ASP A 379 -43.85 5.36 -56.79
CA ASP A 379 -43.66 6.37 -57.83
C ASP A 379 -42.16 6.59 -58.12
N ASP A 380 -41.34 6.69 -57.07
CA ASP A 380 -39.88 6.65 -57.16
C ASP A 380 -39.24 5.92 -55.97
N TRP A 381 -38.83 4.68 -56.20
CA TRP A 381 -38.11 3.87 -55.22
C TRP A 381 -36.72 4.45 -54.87
N ARG A 382 -36.12 5.30 -55.72
CA ARG A 382 -34.77 5.86 -55.47
C ARG A 382 -34.81 6.93 -54.39
N THR A 383 -35.78 7.85 -54.46
CA THR A 383 -36.07 8.81 -53.38
C THR A 383 -36.46 8.08 -52.09
N ALA A 384 -37.25 7.00 -52.17
CA ALA A 384 -37.58 6.19 -50.99
C ALA A 384 -36.35 5.52 -50.34
N ASP A 385 -35.37 5.06 -51.12
CA ASP A 385 -34.12 4.43 -50.61
C ASP A 385 -33.23 5.47 -49.88
N GLN A 386 -33.21 6.72 -50.37
CA GLN A 386 -32.54 7.84 -49.69
C GLN A 386 -33.21 8.20 -48.36
N LEU A 387 -34.54 8.34 -48.35
CA LEU A 387 -35.31 8.63 -47.13
C LEU A 387 -35.20 7.50 -46.09
N LEU A 388 -35.21 6.25 -46.54
CA LEU A 388 -34.96 5.09 -45.69
C LEU A 388 -33.53 5.10 -45.10
N THR A 389 -32.55 5.65 -45.83
CA THR A 389 -31.17 5.79 -45.34
C THR A 389 -31.08 6.90 -44.27
N GLU A 390 -31.71 8.06 -44.48
CA GLU A 390 -31.86 9.07 -43.41
C GLU A 390 -32.58 8.49 -42.17
N ALA A 391 -33.62 7.68 -42.36
CA ALA A 391 -34.35 7.04 -41.26
C ALA A 391 -33.47 6.05 -40.48
N LYS A 392 -32.62 5.27 -41.15
CA LYS A 392 -31.69 4.31 -40.51
C LYS A 392 -30.69 4.98 -39.58
N ASP A 393 -30.20 6.18 -39.91
CA ASP A 393 -29.31 6.97 -39.05
C ASP A 393 -30.00 7.52 -37.79
N LEU A 394 -31.33 7.56 -37.76
CA LEU A 394 -32.12 8.09 -36.66
C LEU A 394 -32.76 7.02 -35.78
N ILE A 395 -33.28 5.94 -36.40
CA ILE A 395 -34.08 4.87 -35.75
C ILE A 395 -33.71 3.46 -36.27
N PRO A 396 -32.45 3.01 -36.15
CA PRO A 396 -31.96 1.78 -36.79
C PRO A 396 -32.73 0.50 -36.39
N ASP A 397 -33.23 0.43 -35.17
CA ASP A 397 -33.94 -0.74 -34.62
C ASP A 397 -35.45 -0.78 -34.90
N HIS A 398 -36.01 0.24 -35.57
CA HIS A 398 -37.47 0.33 -35.80
C HIS A 398 -37.98 -0.81 -36.72
N PRO A 399 -39.08 -1.51 -36.39
CA PRO A 399 -39.52 -2.69 -37.13
C PRO A 399 -39.83 -2.39 -38.61
N GLU A 400 -40.38 -1.21 -38.91
CA GLU A 400 -40.71 -0.77 -40.26
C GLU A 400 -39.48 -0.54 -41.14
N VAL A 401 -38.31 -0.20 -40.58
CA VAL A 401 -37.05 -0.08 -41.36
C VAL A 401 -36.72 -1.40 -42.06
N LYS A 402 -36.99 -2.53 -41.40
CA LYS A 402 -36.75 -3.88 -41.97
C LYS A 402 -37.78 -4.19 -43.07
N SER A 403 -39.06 -3.88 -42.82
CA SER A 403 -40.13 -4.03 -43.82
C SER A 403 -39.87 -3.18 -45.07
N MET A 404 -39.55 -1.90 -44.88
CA MET A 404 -39.26 -0.95 -45.96
C MET A 404 -38.01 -1.34 -46.75
N THR A 405 -36.95 -1.80 -46.08
CA THR A 405 -35.75 -2.33 -46.76
C THR A 405 -36.09 -3.50 -47.69
N ALA A 406 -36.97 -4.43 -47.24
CA ALA A 406 -37.42 -5.53 -48.08
C ALA A 406 -38.25 -5.02 -49.28
N GLN A 407 -39.23 -4.14 -49.06
CA GLN A 407 -40.09 -3.58 -50.11
C GLN A 407 -39.29 -2.80 -51.17
N ILE A 408 -38.30 -1.98 -50.77
CA ILE A 408 -37.44 -1.25 -51.71
C ILE A 408 -36.53 -2.21 -52.47
N SER A 409 -35.99 -3.25 -51.82
CA SER A 409 -35.20 -4.27 -52.53
C SER A 409 -36.01 -5.03 -53.59
N GLU A 410 -37.29 -5.27 -53.33
CA GLU A 410 -38.23 -5.93 -54.24
C GLU A 410 -38.65 -5.01 -55.41
N ARG A 411 -38.88 -3.71 -55.15
CA ARG A 411 -39.08 -2.70 -56.22
C ARG A 411 -37.86 -2.56 -57.10
N LYS A 412 -36.66 -2.48 -56.51
CA LYS A 412 -35.37 -2.41 -57.21
C LYS A 412 -35.10 -3.65 -58.07
N ARG A 413 -35.41 -4.84 -57.55
CA ARG A 413 -35.41 -6.10 -58.32
C ARG A 413 -36.37 -6.00 -59.51
N THR A 414 -37.62 -5.59 -59.28
CA THR A 414 -38.64 -5.51 -60.33
C THR A 414 -38.28 -4.53 -61.44
N ASP A 415 -37.78 -3.34 -61.09
CA ASP A 415 -37.32 -2.31 -62.04
C ASP A 415 -36.12 -2.81 -62.87
N ALA A 416 -35.11 -3.39 -62.22
CA ALA A 416 -33.94 -3.95 -62.92
C ALA A 416 -34.30 -5.14 -63.83
N VAL A 417 -35.22 -6.01 -63.41
CA VAL A 417 -35.73 -7.13 -64.22
C VAL A 417 -36.50 -6.63 -65.44
N GLN A 418 -37.35 -5.61 -65.27
CA GLN A 418 -38.08 -4.99 -66.39
C GLN A 418 -37.13 -4.31 -67.39
N GLN A 419 -36.15 -3.55 -66.89
CA GLN A 419 -35.14 -2.90 -67.73
C GLN A 419 -34.33 -3.93 -68.53
N ALA A 420 -33.92 -5.05 -67.91
CA ALA A 420 -33.20 -6.13 -68.59
C ALA A 420 -34.04 -6.84 -69.68
N PHE A 421 -35.36 -6.90 -69.53
CA PHE A 421 -36.23 -7.36 -70.62
C PHE A 421 -36.29 -6.37 -71.76
N GLU A 422 -36.48 -5.08 -71.47
CA GLU A 422 -36.58 -4.05 -72.51
C GLU A 422 -35.26 -3.87 -73.27
N THR A 423 -34.11 -3.98 -72.60
CA THR A 423 -32.81 -3.96 -73.28
C THR A 423 -32.60 -5.23 -74.12
N ALA A 424 -32.94 -6.41 -73.60
CA ALA A 424 -32.86 -7.66 -74.37
C ALA A 424 -33.81 -7.67 -75.59
N GLU A 425 -35.03 -7.14 -75.47
CA GLU A 425 -35.99 -7.05 -76.57
C GLU A 425 -35.53 -6.03 -77.64
N ARG A 426 -35.01 -4.87 -77.23
CA ARG A 426 -34.42 -3.87 -78.16
C ARG A 426 -33.19 -4.43 -78.88
N LEU A 427 -32.32 -5.18 -78.20
CA LEU A 427 -31.16 -5.83 -78.81
C LEU A 427 -31.58 -6.97 -79.75
N SER A 428 -32.53 -7.81 -79.35
CA SER A 428 -33.03 -8.91 -80.17
C SER A 428 -33.79 -8.42 -81.41
N SER A 429 -34.54 -7.31 -81.31
CA SER A 429 -35.23 -6.70 -82.46
C SER A 429 -34.29 -5.92 -83.38
N ALA A 430 -33.14 -5.45 -82.87
CA ALA A 430 -32.02 -4.97 -83.69
C ALA A 430 -31.17 -6.11 -84.29
N GLY A 431 -31.48 -7.38 -84.01
CA GLY A 431 -30.78 -8.56 -84.51
C GLY A 431 -29.59 -9.03 -83.66
N ASP A 432 -29.20 -8.31 -82.61
CA ASP A 432 -28.13 -8.72 -81.70
C ASP A 432 -28.66 -9.62 -80.57
N VAL A 433 -28.99 -10.86 -80.95
CA VAL A 433 -29.40 -11.91 -80.00
C VAL A 433 -28.28 -12.25 -79.01
N LYS A 434 -27.00 -12.03 -79.37
CA LYS A 434 -25.86 -12.30 -78.47
C LYS A 434 -25.74 -11.24 -77.38
N GLY A 435 -25.91 -9.96 -77.72
CA GLY A 435 -26.04 -8.86 -76.77
C GLY A 435 -27.25 -9.04 -75.85
N ALA A 436 -28.41 -9.44 -76.39
CA ALA A 436 -29.61 -9.73 -75.60
C ALA A 436 -29.38 -10.85 -74.57
N ILE A 437 -28.73 -11.96 -74.97
CA ILE A 437 -28.35 -13.05 -74.05
C ILE A 437 -27.36 -12.55 -72.98
N ALA A 438 -26.35 -11.77 -73.36
CA ALA A 438 -25.35 -11.25 -72.43
C ALA A 438 -25.95 -10.32 -71.36
N GLU A 439 -26.95 -9.52 -71.71
CA GLU A 439 -27.64 -8.61 -70.80
C GLU A 439 -28.67 -9.32 -69.89
N LEU A 440 -29.27 -10.42 -70.35
CA LEU A 440 -29.98 -11.32 -69.43
C LEU A 440 -29.00 -12.03 -68.47
N GLU A 441 -27.76 -12.33 -68.90
CA GLU A 441 -26.73 -12.89 -68.02
C GLU A 441 -26.16 -11.89 -67.00
N THR A 442 -26.08 -10.58 -67.29
CA THR A 442 -25.71 -9.54 -66.29
C THR A 442 -26.81 -9.38 -65.24
N ALA A 443 -28.08 -9.36 -65.66
CA ALA A 443 -29.22 -9.33 -64.77
C ALA A 443 -29.31 -10.60 -63.89
N LEU A 444 -29.11 -11.79 -64.46
CA LEU A 444 -29.10 -13.07 -63.73
C LEU A 444 -27.92 -13.24 -62.76
N LYS A 445 -26.77 -12.61 -63.02
CA LYS A 445 -25.66 -12.53 -62.04
C LYS A 445 -26.03 -11.67 -60.82
N THR A 446 -26.91 -10.69 -61.00
CA THR A 446 -27.38 -9.78 -59.94
C THR A 446 -28.57 -10.37 -59.18
N TYR A 447 -29.47 -11.08 -59.87
CA TYR A 447 -30.66 -11.72 -59.31
C TYR A 447 -30.72 -13.24 -59.63
N PRO A 448 -29.79 -14.04 -59.08
CA PRO A 448 -29.70 -15.47 -59.37
C PRO A 448 -30.92 -16.23 -58.83
N GLY A 449 -31.78 -16.68 -59.74
CA GLY A 449 -33.03 -17.37 -59.44
C GLY A 449 -34.29 -16.71 -60.01
N GLU A 450 -34.16 -15.55 -60.67
CA GLU A 450 -35.30 -14.88 -61.30
C GLU A 450 -35.91 -15.72 -62.43
N ARG A 451 -37.07 -16.34 -62.16
CA ARG A 451 -37.71 -17.29 -63.08
C ARG A 451 -38.00 -16.70 -64.45
N ARG A 452 -38.42 -15.44 -64.51
CA ARG A 452 -38.74 -14.76 -65.78
C ARG A 452 -37.49 -14.59 -66.64
N LEU A 453 -36.40 -14.06 -66.06
CA LEU A 453 -35.13 -13.86 -66.78
C LEU A 453 -34.54 -15.20 -67.24
N LEU A 454 -34.62 -16.25 -66.39
CA LEU A 454 -34.19 -17.60 -66.75
C LEU A 454 -34.99 -18.17 -67.94
N GLN A 455 -36.31 -17.92 -68.01
CA GLN A 455 -37.18 -18.39 -69.08
C GLN A 455 -36.79 -17.76 -70.42
N GLU A 456 -36.76 -16.43 -70.53
CA GLU A 456 -36.39 -15.76 -71.79
C GLU A 456 -34.92 -15.96 -72.17
N TRP A 457 -33.99 -16.00 -71.20
CA TRP A 457 -32.59 -16.37 -71.49
C TRP A 457 -32.53 -17.76 -72.11
N SER A 458 -33.26 -18.74 -71.56
CA SER A 458 -33.28 -20.11 -72.11
C SER A 458 -33.96 -20.19 -73.49
N ARG A 459 -34.92 -19.31 -73.77
CA ARG A 459 -35.61 -19.18 -75.05
C ARG A 459 -34.68 -18.58 -76.11
N LEU A 460 -34.10 -17.41 -75.85
CA LEU A 460 -33.16 -16.74 -76.76
C LEU A 460 -31.92 -17.62 -77.00
N ARG A 461 -31.43 -18.31 -75.97
CA ARG A 461 -30.31 -19.26 -76.09
C ARG A 461 -30.65 -20.41 -77.04
N ARG A 462 -31.82 -21.04 -76.89
CA ARG A 462 -32.28 -22.06 -77.84
C ARG A 462 -32.45 -21.49 -79.25
N GLN A 463 -32.99 -20.29 -79.41
CA GLN A 463 -33.11 -19.66 -80.73
C GLN A 463 -31.74 -19.34 -81.36
N SER A 464 -30.72 -18.98 -80.58
CA SER A 464 -29.35 -18.80 -81.10
C SER A 464 -28.66 -20.13 -81.42
N ASP A 465 -28.98 -21.20 -80.68
CA ASP A 465 -28.41 -22.53 -80.86
C ASP A 465 -29.11 -23.31 -82.02
N GLU A 466 -30.42 -23.09 -82.24
CA GLU A 466 -31.21 -23.62 -83.37
C GLU A 466 -30.95 -22.85 -84.68
N ALA A 467 -30.55 -21.58 -84.61
CA ALA A 467 -30.12 -20.79 -85.77
C ALA A 467 -28.68 -21.11 -86.23
N ALA A 468 -27.96 -21.98 -85.52
CA ALA A 468 -26.64 -22.47 -85.93
C ALA A 468 -26.79 -23.79 -86.73
N PRO A 469 -26.30 -23.87 -87.98
CA PRO A 469 -26.36 -25.10 -88.76
C PRO A 469 -25.58 -26.25 -88.09
N SER A 470 -26.17 -27.43 -88.07
CA SER A 470 -25.55 -28.64 -87.53
C SER A 470 -24.67 -29.34 -88.57
N GLU A 471 -23.35 -29.32 -88.38
CA GLU A 471 -22.43 -30.23 -89.08
C GLU A 471 -21.63 -31.08 -88.09
N THR A 472 -21.80 -32.40 -88.20
CA THR A 472 -20.90 -33.41 -87.65
C THR A 472 -19.81 -33.77 -88.69
N PRO A 473 -18.66 -34.33 -88.28
CA PRO A 473 -17.41 -34.02 -88.98
C PRO A 473 -16.91 -35.03 -90.03
N ALA A 474 -15.97 -34.53 -90.84
CA ALA A 474 -14.80 -35.20 -91.44
C ALA A 474 -14.91 -35.91 -92.81
N PHE A 475 -14.14 -35.41 -93.77
CA PHE A 475 -12.92 -36.12 -94.22
C PHE A 475 -11.79 -35.12 -94.61
N VAL A 476 -10.59 -35.61 -94.99
CA VAL A 476 -9.30 -34.88 -94.90
C VAL A 476 -8.41 -35.04 -96.16
N ASP A 477 -7.32 -34.26 -96.19
CA ASP A 477 -6.14 -34.18 -97.08
C ASP A 477 -6.26 -33.26 -98.34
N ARG A 478 -5.46 -32.18 -98.55
CA ARG A 478 -3.98 -31.92 -98.47
C ARG A 478 -3.33 -32.24 -99.83
N SER A 479 -2.56 -31.36 -100.48
CA SER A 479 -1.26 -30.85 -100.00
C SER A 479 -0.71 -29.64 -100.80
N THR A 480 0.25 -28.90 -100.20
CA THR A 480 1.20 -27.92 -100.82
C THR A 480 0.57 -26.63 -101.39
N VAL A 481 1.13 -25.41 -101.28
CA VAL A 481 2.39 -24.84 -100.72
C VAL A 481 2.02 -23.48 -100.05
N SER A 482 2.80 -22.74 -99.25
CA SER A 482 4.24 -22.75 -98.88
C SER A 482 4.48 -22.12 -97.49
N GLN A 483 5.75 -22.14 -97.05
CA GLN A 483 6.50 -21.27 -96.09
C GLN A 483 5.69 -20.38 -95.10
N ASP A 484 5.72 -20.57 -93.76
CA ASP A 484 6.83 -20.61 -92.76
C ASP A 484 7.22 -19.24 -92.16
N PRO A 485 7.63 -19.12 -90.86
CA PRO A 485 7.60 -20.11 -89.77
C PRO A 485 7.01 -19.61 -88.41
N ALA A 486 6.95 -20.54 -87.45
CA ALA A 486 6.55 -20.49 -86.02
C ALA A 486 6.96 -19.23 -85.21
N TYR A 487 6.30 -18.86 -84.08
CA TYR A 487 6.20 -19.66 -82.85
C TYR A 487 5.03 -19.32 -81.88
N SER A 488 4.93 -20.10 -80.81
CA SER A 488 3.86 -20.08 -79.79
C SER A 488 4.12 -19.22 -78.54
N SER A 489 3.06 -18.61 -78.00
CA SER A 489 2.73 -18.44 -76.56
C SER A 489 3.65 -17.69 -75.58
N LEU A 490 3.00 -16.93 -74.66
CA LEU A 490 3.42 -16.45 -73.32
C LEU A 490 3.84 -14.96 -73.13
N ASN A 491 3.10 -14.34 -72.19
CA ASN A 491 3.53 -13.38 -71.14
C ASN A 491 3.74 -11.86 -71.41
N SER A 492 3.48 -11.11 -70.31
CA SER A 492 3.82 -9.71 -69.98
C SER A 492 3.14 -8.58 -70.80
N VAL A 493 2.41 -7.60 -70.25
CA VAL A 493 2.55 -6.71 -69.06
C VAL A 493 3.32 -5.40 -69.37
N PHE A 494 2.64 -4.26 -69.10
CA PHE A 494 3.09 -2.84 -69.03
C PHE A 494 3.30 -2.04 -70.35
N ASN A 495 2.58 -0.90 -70.45
CA ASN A 495 3.03 0.52 -70.36
C ASN A 495 4.51 0.89 -70.69
N PRO A 496 4.86 2.16 -71.06
CA PRO A 496 4.00 3.38 -71.18
C PRO A 496 4.33 4.43 -72.30
N SER A 497 3.40 5.39 -72.50
CA SER A 497 3.60 6.86 -72.68
C SER A 497 4.33 7.53 -73.89
N SER A 498 3.91 8.79 -74.12
CA SER A 498 4.63 9.95 -74.74
C SER A 498 4.77 9.98 -76.27
N GLY A 499 4.63 11.13 -76.96
CA GLY A 499 4.26 12.52 -76.58
C GLY A 499 3.80 13.29 -77.84
N SER A 500 3.86 14.62 -78.03
CA SER A 500 4.11 15.84 -77.22
C SER A 500 3.82 17.08 -78.12
N THR A 501 3.62 18.35 -77.73
CA THR A 501 3.53 19.03 -76.41
C THR A 501 2.17 19.78 -76.36
N ILE A 502 1.90 21.10 -76.12
CA ILE A 502 2.52 22.39 -75.69
C ILE A 502 1.38 23.02 -74.81
N THR A 503 1.43 23.34 -73.51
CA THR A 503 2.24 24.26 -72.66
C THR A 503 1.95 25.79 -72.83
N PRO A 504 2.19 26.66 -71.81
CA PRO A 504 1.75 26.56 -70.40
C PRO A 504 1.37 27.93 -69.72
N GLU A 505 0.80 27.93 -68.50
CA GLU A 505 1.16 28.87 -67.40
C GLU A 505 0.73 28.30 -66.00
N PRO A 506 1.43 28.55 -64.85
CA PRO A 506 1.26 27.76 -63.61
C PRO A 506 0.84 28.50 -62.31
N PRO A 507 0.32 27.76 -61.30
CA PRO A 507 0.21 28.16 -59.88
C PRO A 507 1.09 27.25 -58.93
N PRO A 508 1.12 27.41 -57.57
CA PRO A 508 2.37 27.31 -56.78
C PRO A 508 2.73 25.94 -56.10
N PRO A 509 3.88 25.84 -55.37
CA PRO A 509 4.52 24.55 -55.01
C PRO A 509 3.94 23.80 -53.78
N PRO A 510 4.27 22.49 -53.62
CA PRO A 510 3.54 21.56 -52.74
C PRO A 510 4.13 21.34 -51.34
N VAL A 511 3.32 20.70 -50.47
CA VAL A 511 3.68 20.08 -49.18
C VAL A 511 3.43 18.56 -49.32
N PRO A 512 4.29 17.66 -48.81
CA PRO A 512 4.36 16.29 -49.32
C PRO A 512 3.39 15.29 -48.68
N GLU A 513 2.57 14.64 -49.52
CA GLU A 513 1.95 13.34 -49.21
C GLU A 513 2.90 12.17 -49.54
N ARG A 514 2.63 10.97 -49.00
CA ARG A 514 3.50 9.79 -49.11
C ARG A 514 2.95 8.74 -50.07
N GLU A 515 3.82 8.15 -50.90
CA GLU A 515 3.46 7.08 -51.83
C GLU A 515 2.97 5.78 -51.14
N PRO A 516 2.05 5.02 -51.77
CA PRO A 516 1.59 3.73 -51.28
C PRO A 516 2.57 2.59 -51.60
N ILE A 517 3.26 2.06 -50.58
CA ILE A 517 4.28 1.02 -50.76
C ILE A 517 3.66 -0.39 -50.88
N VAL A 518 3.24 -0.77 -52.08
CA VAL A 518 2.99 -2.17 -52.48
C VAL A 518 3.82 -2.45 -53.73
N PRO A 519 5.07 -2.94 -53.57
CA PRO A 519 5.20 -4.40 -53.45
C PRO A 519 6.39 -4.86 -52.57
N ARG A 520 6.32 -4.69 -51.23
CA ARG A 520 7.36 -5.24 -50.32
C ARG A 520 6.92 -6.46 -49.48
N ILE A 521 5.64 -6.81 -49.48
CA ILE A 521 5.07 -7.88 -48.63
C ILE A 521 5.26 -9.29 -49.22
N ARG A 522 5.29 -9.45 -50.56
CA ARG A 522 5.38 -10.78 -51.23
C ARG A 522 6.68 -11.56 -50.97
N LYS A 523 7.74 -10.94 -50.43
CA LYS A 523 8.98 -11.65 -50.01
C LYS A 523 9.08 -11.91 -48.49
N ALA A 524 8.19 -11.35 -47.67
CA ALA A 524 8.18 -11.59 -46.22
C ALA A 524 7.45 -12.88 -45.82
N LEU A 525 6.38 -13.24 -46.55
CA LEU A 525 5.51 -14.37 -46.17
C LEU A 525 6.11 -15.75 -46.47
N ALA A 526 7.07 -15.87 -47.39
CA ALA A 526 7.72 -17.15 -47.70
C ALA A 526 8.63 -17.68 -46.55
N GLY A 527 9.20 -16.80 -45.73
CA GLY A 527 10.14 -17.19 -44.67
C GLY A 527 9.48 -17.74 -43.39
N GLY A 528 8.19 -17.49 -43.18
CA GLY A 528 7.50 -17.86 -41.93
C GLY A 528 7.14 -19.35 -41.82
N TRP A 529 6.86 -20.01 -42.95
CA TRP A 529 6.15 -21.29 -42.98
C TRP A 529 7.05 -22.52 -42.79
N ALA A 530 8.37 -22.37 -42.98
CA ALA A 530 9.33 -23.41 -42.62
C ALA A 530 9.52 -23.51 -41.09
N LYS A 531 9.53 -22.36 -40.39
CA LYS A 531 9.94 -22.25 -38.98
C LYS A 531 8.85 -22.62 -37.96
N THR A 532 7.63 -22.86 -38.43
CA THR A 532 6.50 -23.37 -37.63
C THR A 532 6.41 -24.90 -37.63
N ARG A 533 6.89 -25.58 -38.69
CA ARG A 533 6.77 -27.03 -38.86
C ARG A 533 7.56 -27.83 -37.81
N GLU A 534 8.75 -27.35 -37.42
CA GLU A 534 9.57 -27.97 -36.37
C GLU A 534 8.94 -27.83 -34.97
N ARG A 535 8.24 -26.73 -34.69
CA ARG A 535 7.65 -26.48 -33.37
C ARG A 535 6.44 -27.36 -33.08
N GLY A 536 5.67 -27.76 -34.11
CA GLY A 536 4.54 -28.69 -33.95
C GLY A 536 4.96 -30.08 -33.47
N ALA A 537 5.97 -30.67 -34.12
CA ALA A 537 6.47 -32.01 -33.77
C ALA A 537 7.00 -32.10 -32.32
N GLY A 538 7.59 -31.00 -31.82
CA GLY A 538 8.10 -30.90 -30.45
C GLY A 538 7.03 -30.95 -29.35
N VAL A 539 5.77 -30.61 -29.64
CA VAL A 539 4.68 -30.62 -28.64
C VAL A 539 4.18 -32.04 -28.38
N TYR A 540 3.84 -32.79 -29.44
CA TYR A 540 3.33 -34.16 -29.32
C TYR A 540 4.33 -35.08 -28.60
N LYS A 541 5.62 -35.02 -28.97
CA LYS A 541 6.67 -35.83 -28.35
C LYS A 541 6.91 -35.49 -26.88
N ARG A 542 6.60 -34.26 -26.43
CA ARG A 542 6.65 -33.86 -25.01
C ARG A 542 5.42 -34.32 -24.23
N LEU A 543 4.24 -34.27 -24.84
CA LEU A 543 3.01 -34.82 -24.24
C LEU A 543 3.11 -36.34 -24.03
N GLU A 544 3.63 -37.06 -25.02
CA GLU A 544 3.82 -38.52 -24.96
C GLU A 544 4.74 -38.95 -23.80
N ILE A 545 5.84 -38.22 -23.59
CA ILE A 545 6.76 -38.43 -22.46
C ILE A 545 6.08 -38.08 -21.12
N ALA A 546 5.35 -36.97 -21.05
CA ALA A 546 4.66 -36.54 -19.83
C ALA A 546 3.55 -37.52 -19.39
N VAL A 547 2.84 -38.13 -20.34
CA VAL A 547 1.81 -39.15 -20.05
C VAL A 547 2.43 -40.49 -19.66
N ARG A 548 3.55 -40.91 -20.28
CA ARG A 548 4.26 -42.15 -19.92
C ARG A 548 4.83 -42.17 -18.50
N LEU A 549 5.17 -41.01 -17.93
CA LEU A 549 5.87 -40.91 -16.64
C LEU A 549 4.95 -40.80 -15.41
N ARG A 550 3.62 -40.93 -15.56
CA ARG A 550 2.70 -40.64 -14.43
C ARG A 550 1.41 -41.46 -14.33
N LEU A 551 1.36 -42.65 -14.92
CA LEU A 551 0.24 -43.60 -14.78
C LEU A 551 0.75 -45.00 -14.41
N PRO A 552 0.17 -45.69 -13.42
CA PRO A 552 0.52 -47.07 -13.09
C PRO A 552 -0.08 -48.06 -14.11
N ASP A 553 0.64 -49.15 -14.36
CA ASP A 553 0.25 -50.20 -15.32
C ASP A 553 -1.08 -50.86 -14.93
N THR A 554 -2.15 -50.46 -15.63
CA THR A 554 -3.53 -50.85 -15.36
C THR A 554 -4.29 -51.03 -16.68
N ALA A 555 -5.33 -51.87 -16.69
CA ALA A 555 -6.08 -52.18 -17.93
C ALA A 555 -6.69 -50.93 -18.60
N ALA A 556 -7.06 -49.92 -17.81
CA ALA A 556 -7.58 -48.64 -18.31
C ALA A 556 -6.58 -47.90 -19.22
N ALA A 557 -5.28 -47.93 -18.91
CA ALA A 557 -4.26 -47.25 -19.73
C ALA A 557 -4.17 -47.85 -21.15
N LYS A 558 -4.31 -49.17 -21.29
CA LYS A 558 -4.32 -49.87 -22.58
C LYS A 558 -5.58 -49.55 -23.39
N SER A 559 -6.73 -49.38 -22.73
CA SER A 559 -7.97 -48.91 -23.36
C SER A 559 -7.79 -47.51 -23.98
N VAL A 560 -7.28 -46.54 -23.21
CA VAL A 560 -7.06 -45.15 -23.68
C VAL A 560 -6.06 -45.09 -24.83
N GLN A 561 -4.97 -45.87 -24.78
CA GLN A 561 -4.04 -45.97 -25.90
C GLN A 561 -4.71 -46.53 -27.18
N SER A 562 -5.58 -47.53 -27.06
CA SER A 562 -6.32 -48.06 -28.22
C SER A 562 -7.32 -47.06 -28.83
N ALA A 563 -7.93 -46.21 -27.99
CA ALA A 563 -8.82 -45.15 -28.45
C ALA A 563 -8.07 -44.05 -29.22
N PHE A 564 -6.92 -43.59 -28.70
CA PHE A 564 -6.06 -42.63 -29.41
C PHE A 564 -5.52 -43.18 -30.74
N ALA A 565 -5.17 -44.46 -30.81
CA ALA A 565 -4.74 -45.11 -32.06
C ALA A 565 -5.85 -45.10 -33.13
N LYS A 566 -7.10 -45.41 -32.75
CA LYS A 566 -8.25 -45.36 -33.69
C LYS A 566 -8.58 -43.93 -34.13
N LEU A 567 -8.52 -42.95 -33.23
CA LEU A 567 -8.77 -41.54 -33.56
C LEU A 567 -7.73 -40.97 -34.54
N ARG A 568 -6.48 -41.45 -34.46
CA ARG A 568 -5.43 -41.12 -35.43
C ARG A 568 -5.72 -41.67 -36.82
N ALA A 569 -6.05 -42.96 -36.94
CA ALA A 569 -6.39 -43.57 -38.23
C ALA A 569 -7.54 -42.84 -38.95
N VAL A 570 -8.61 -42.48 -38.20
CA VAL A 570 -9.76 -41.72 -38.74
C VAL A 570 -9.40 -40.31 -39.20
N THR A 571 -8.30 -39.72 -38.72
CA THR A 571 -7.89 -38.34 -39.09
C THR A 571 -6.83 -38.26 -40.19
N GLU A 572 -6.16 -39.36 -40.53
CA GLU A 572 -5.20 -39.43 -41.64
C GLU A 572 -5.88 -39.84 -42.99
N ASP A 573 -6.83 -40.80 -43.01
CA ASP A 573 -7.43 -41.31 -44.26
C ASP A 573 -8.71 -40.57 -44.77
N ALA A 574 -9.42 -39.81 -43.93
CA ALA A 574 -10.84 -39.47 -44.19
C ALA A 574 -11.14 -38.10 -44.84
N LEU A 575 -10.15 -37.29 -45.22
CA LEU A 575 -10.39 -35.92 -45.74
C LEU A 575 -9.47 -35.54 -46.92
N PRO A 576 -10.00 -35.08 -48.07
CA PRO A 576 -9.21 -34.71 -49.24
C PRO A 576 -8.26 -33.52 -48.97
N GLU A 577 -7.14 -33.46 -49.68
CA GLU A 577 -5.98 -32.61 -49.31
C GLU A 577 -6.31 -31.13 -49.15
N ASN A 578 -7.06 -30.54 -50.10
CA ASN A 578 -7.27 -29.09 -50.22
C ASN A 578 -8.40 -28.49 -49.35
N PHE A 579 -8.83 -29.12 -48.26
CA PHE A 579 -9.92 -28.60 -47.43
C PHE A 579 -9.43 -27.56 -46.39
N PRO A 580 -9.77 -26.26 -46.52
CA PRO A 580 -9.06 -25.16 -45.84
C PRO A 580 -9.26 -25.09 -44.31
N TYR A 581 -10.27 -25.78 -43.78
CA TYR A 581 -10.60 -25.77 -42.35
C TYR A 581 -10.08 -27.00 -41.58
N LYS A 582 -9.30 -27.89 -42.20
CA LYS A 582 -8.67 -29.07 -41.56
C LYS A 582 -8.09 -28.82 -40.16
N PRO A 583 -7.23 -27.80 -39.91
CA PRO A 583 -6.67 -27.59 -38.57
C PRO A 583 -7.70 -27.12 -37.54
N VAL A 584 -8.77 -26.44 -37.98
CA VAL A 584 -9.87 -26.00 -37.09
C VAL A 584 -10.73 -27.20 -36.71
N LEU A 585 -11.07 -28.08 -37.66
CA LEU A 585 -11.82 -29.30 -37.38
C LEU A 585 -11.07 -30.23 -36.42
N ALA A 586 -9.75 -30.38 -36.60
CA ALA A 586 -8.89 -31.13 -35.70
C ALA A 586 -8.86 -30.53 -34.27
N ALA A 587 -8.78 -29.20 -34.15
CA ALA A 587 -8.84 -28.53 -32.85
C ALA A 587 -10.19 -28.74 -32.15
N VAL A 588 -11.32 -28.62 -32.88
CA VAL A 588 -12.67 -28.86 -32.35
C VAL A 588 -12.84 -30.32 -31.91
N LEU A 589 -12.35 -31.29 -32.68
CA LEU A 589 -12.37 -32.70 -32.29
C LEU A 589 -11.51 -32.98 -31.04
N VAL A 590 -10.31 -32.39 -30.93
CA VAL A 590 -9.47 -32.52 -29.73
C VAL A 590 -10.15 -31.90 -28.50
N VAL A 591 -10.76 -30.73 -28.62
CA VAL A 591 -11.53 -30.11 -27.53
C VAL A 591 -12.75 -30.98 -27.17
N GLY A 592 -13.47 -31.52 -28.15
CA GLY A 592 -14.60 -32.43 -27.93
C GLY A 592 -14.21 -33.76 -27.27
N VAL A 593 -13.02 -34.28 -27.56
CA VAL A 593 -12.46 -35.47 -26.88
C VAL A 593 -11.99 -35.13 -25.47
N ILE A 594 -11.48 -33.92 -25.21
CA ILE A 594 -11.09 -33.46 -23.87
C ILE A 594 -12.32 -33.20 -23.00
N THR A 595 -13.35 -32.52 -23.51
CA THR A 595 -14.61 -32.33 -22.75
C THR A 595 -15.36 -33.65 -22.61
N GLY A 596 -15.37 -34.49 -23.65
CA GLY A 596 -15.91 -35.85 -23.60
C GLY A 596 -15.21 -36.72 -22.55
N THR A 597 -13.87 -36.74 -22.50
CA THR A 597 -13.14 -37.46 -21.45
C THR A 597 -13.27 -36.81 -20.08
N TRP A 598 -13.46 -35.49 -19.96
CA TRP A 598 -13.77 -34.85 -18.67
C TRP A 598 -15.18 -35.19 -18.17
N VAL A 599 -16.18 -35.27 -19.06
CA VAL A 599 -17.53 -35.74 -18.73
C VAL A 599 -17.53 -37.23 -18.40
N VAL A 600 -16.88 -38.08 -19.20
CA VAL A 600 -16.73 -39.52 -18.90
C VAL A 600 -15.93 -39.72 -17.61
N TYR A 601 -14.90 -38.91 -17.33
CA TYR A 601 -14.22 -38.92 -16.04
C TYR A 601 -15.17 -38.55 -14.90
N ARG A 602 -15.98 -37.47 -15.02
CA ARG A 602 -17.00 -37.11 -14.02
C ARG A 602 -18.15 -38.13 -13.87
N VAL A 603 -18.39 -38.97 -14.88
CA VAL A 603 -19.40 -40.04 -14.83
C VAL A 603 -18.79 -41.34 -14.27
N ALA A 604 -17.53 -41.65 -14.57
CA ALA A 604 -16.81 -42.83 -14.07
C ALA A 604 -16.13 -42.60 -12.70
N THR A 605 -16.01 -41.35 -12.23
CA THR A 605 -15.70 -41.04 -10.83
C THR A 605 -16.96 -40.83 -9.97
N ARG A 606 -18.15 -41.06 -10.53
CA ARG A 606 -19.23 -41.61 -9.68
C ARG A 606 -18.80 -43.03 -9.35
N GLN A 607 -18.50 -43.28 -8.08
CA GLN A 607 -18.24 -44.63 -7.62
C GLN A 607 -19.43 -45.51 -7.99
N GLU A 608 -19.16 -46.69 -8.54
CA GLU A 608 -20.15 -47.76 -8.57
C GLU A 608 -20.58 -48.01 -7.13
N THR A 609 -21.88 -47.96 -6.87
CA THR A 609 -22.42 -48.37 -5.57
C THR A 609 -22.04 -49.83 -5.35
N PRO A 610 -21.30 -50.18 -4.28
CA PRO A 610 -21.23 -51.58 -3.88
C PRO A 610 -22.66 -52.08 -3.61
N ALA A 611 -22.91 -53.37 -3.85
CA ALA A 611 -24.15 -54.02 -3.44
C ALA A 611 -24.41 -53.73 -1.93
N PRO A 612 -25.67 -53.61 -1.50
CA PRO A 612 -26.01 -52.98 -0.23
C PRO A 612 -25.49 -53.78 0.98
N VAL A 613 -24.26 -53.45 1.39
CA VAL A 613 -23.86 -53.52 2.78
C VAL A 613 -24.90 -52.71 3.55
N VAL A 614 -25.57 -53.33 4.52
CA VAL A 614 -26.39 -52.61 5.49
C VAL A 614 -25.43 -51.89 6.43
N VAL A 615 -24.85 -50.80 5.91
CA VAL A 615 -24.30 -49.74 6.74
C VAL A 615 -25.51 -49.15 7.43
N VAL A 616 -25.76 -49.62 8.66
CA VAL A 616 -26.61 -48.92 9.61
C VAL A 616 -26.13 -47.47 9.57
N PRO A 617 -26.98 -46.50 9.16
CA PRO A 617 -26.51 -45.13 9.00
C PRO A 617 -25.90 -44.69 10.32
N PRO A 618 -24.69 -44.11 10.32
CA PRO A 618 -24.02 -43.74 11.56
C PRO A 618 -24.99 -42.86 12.35
N SER A 619 -25.36 -43.32 13.55
CA SER A 619 -26.45 -42.74 14.31
C SER A 619 -26.21 -41.24 14.46
N PRO A 620 -27.12 -40.39 13.94
CA PRO A 620 -26.83 -38.98 13.79
C PRO A 620 -26.60 -38.39 15.18
N THR A 621 -25.50 -37.65 15.28
CA THR A 621 -24.93 -37.22 16.54
C THR A 621 -25.45 -35.83 16.84
N THR A 622 -26.19 -35.72 17.96
CA THR A 622 -26.73 -34.45 18.41
C THR A 622 -25.59 -33.52 18.81
N LEU A 623 -25.35 -32.49 17.99
CA LEU A 623 -24.56 -31.32 18.37
C LEU A 623 -25.51 -30.32 19.04
N HIS A 624 -25.15 -29.89 20.24
CA HIS A 624 -25.85 -28.87 21.01
C HIS A 624 -24.94 -27.65 21.14
N VAL A 625 -25.42 -26.47 20.70
CA VAL A 625 -24.65 -25.22 20.69
C VAL A 625 -25.30 -24.20 21.62
N ALA A 626 -24.67 -23.97 22.77
CA ALA A 626 -25.00 -22.91 23.71
C ALA A 626 -24.02 -21.74 23.54
N THR A 627 -24.46 -20.52 23.85
CA THR A 627 -23.62 -19.32 23.72
C THR A 627 -23.72 -18.47 24.97
N ILE A 628 -22.64 -17.77 25.31
CA ILE A 628 -22.58 -16.84 26.43
C ILE A 628 -22.23 -15.45 25.88
N PRO A 629 -23.15 -14.46 25.92
CA PRO A 629 -24.54 -14.57 26.38
C PRO A 629 -25.44 -15.35 25.41
N GLU A 630 -26.66 -15.63 25.87
CA GLU A 630 -27.74 -16.20 25.07
C GLU A 630 -28.33 -15.18 24.07
N GLY A 631 -29.06 -15.69 23.06
CA GLY A 631 -29.71 -14.91 22.00
C GLY A 631 -28.90 -14.79 20.70
N ALA A 632 -27.70 -15.38 20.63
CA ALA A 632 -26.87 -15.38 19.43
C ALA A 632 -27.48 -16.27 18.33
N ALA A 633 -27.47 -15.80 17.08
CA ALA A 633 -27.86 -16.58 15.92
C ALA A 633 -26.76 -17.58 15.55
N ILE A 634 -27.17 -18.83 15.28
CA ILE A 634 -26.27 -19.95 14.99
C ILE A 634 -26.56 -20.50 13.60
N LEU A 635 -25.52 -20.64 12.79
CA LEU A 635 -25.54 -21.36 11.52
C LEU A 635 -24.60 -22.57 11.62
N ILE A 636 -24.97 -23.68 10.98
CA ILE A 636 -24.10 -24.84 10.83
C ILE A 636 -24.03 -25.21 9.34
N ASP A 637 -22.82 -25.30 8.79
CA ASP A 637 -22.53 -25.49 7.37
C ASP A 637 -23.33 -24.52 6.46
N GLY A 638 -23.41 -23.25 6.87
CA GLY A 638 -24.15 -22.18 6.20
C GLY A 638 -25.68 -22.25 6.32
N LYS A 639 -26.25 -23.21 7.08
CA LYS A 639 -27.71 -23.29 7.33
C LYS A 639 -28.05 -22.67 8.68
N PRO A 640 -29.01 -21.73 8.78
CA PRO A 640 -29.45 -21.20 10.07
C PRO A 640 -30.18 -22.29 10.88
N MET A 641 -29.75 -22.51 12.11
CA MET A 641 -30.31 -23.52 13.02
C MET A 641 -31.15 -22.91 14.15
N GLY A 642 -31.03 -21.60 14.39
CA GLY A 642 -31.84 -20.86 15.37
C GLY A 642 -31.02 -19.83 16.14
N THR A 643 -31.49 -19.50 17.34
CA THR A 643 -30.70 -18.84 18.37
C THR A 643 -30.17 -19.85 19.41
N SER A 644 -29.30 -19.41 20.32
CA SER A 644 -28.71 -20.15 21.44
C SER A 644 -29.55 -21.30 22.03
N ASP A 645 -28.85 -22.38 22.43
CA ASP A 645 -29.41 -23.70 22.76
C ASP A 645 -29.85 -24.52 21.53
N ALA A 646 -29.34 -24.18 20.34
CA ALA A 646 -29.63 -24.88 19.10
C ALA A 646 -29.14 -26.34 19.16
N ARG A 647 -30.00 -27.27 18.74
CA ARG A 647 -29.71 -28.73 18.73
C ARG A 647 -29.92 -29.24 17.30
N SER A 648 -28.91 -29.92 16.76
CA SER A 648 -28.95 -30.46 15.40
C SER A 648 -28.33 -31.85 15.36
N ASP A 649 -29.06 -32.80 14.78
CA ASP A 649 -28.62 -34.18 14.60
C ASP A 649 -27.86 -34.31 13.27
N LEU A 650 -26.53 -34.40 13.36
CA LEU A 650 -25.60 -34.31 12.22
C LEU A 650 -24.84 -35.62 12.02
N PRO A 651 -24.38 -35.96 10.80
CA PRO A 651 -23.52 -37.11 10.60
C PRO A 651 -22.16 -36.90 11.31
N PRO A 652 -21.45 -37.96 11.75
CA PRO A 652 -20.07 -37.81 12.22
C PRO A 652 -19.18 -37.31 11.08
N GLY A 653 -18.34 -36.31 11.38
CA GLY A 653 -17.56 -35.60 10.37
C GLY A 653 -17.13 -34.19 10.81
N ASN A 654 -16.57 -33.42 9.89
CA ASN A 654 -16.17 -32.03 10.12
C ASN A 654 -17.29 -31.08 9.69
N HIS A 655 -17.67 -30.17 10.59
CA HIS A 655 -18.70 -29.15 10.41
C HIS A 655 -18.14 -27.75 10.73
N SER A 656 -18.76 -26.72 10.17
CA SER A 656 -18.48 -25.32 10.48
C SER A 656 -19.65 -24.73 11.28
N VAL A 657 -19.41 -24.31 12.52
CA VAL A 657 -20.39 -23.60 13.34
C VAL A 657 -20.08 -22.11 13.32
N GLU A 658 -21.02 -21.31 12.85
CA GLU A 658 -20.92 -19.84 12.80
C GLU A 658 -21.87 -19.24 13.83
N VAL A 659 -21.38 -18.27 14.60
CA VAL A 659 -22.14 -17.63 15.69
C VAL A 659 -22.06 -16.12 15.56
N ALA A 660 -23.24 -15.48 15.57
CA ALA A 660 -23.39 -14.04 15.38
C ALA A 660 -24.34 -13.44 16.43
N LEU A 661 -23.91 -12.38 17.12
CA LEU A 661 -24.78 -11.59 18.01
C LEU A 661 -24.46 -10.10 17.87
N ALA A 662 -25.51 -9.27 17.80
CA ALA A 662 -25.37 -7.83 17.71
C ALA A 662 -24.55 -7.28 18.89
N GLY A 663 -23.48 -6.55 18.60
CA GLY A 663 -22.57 -6.00 19.60
C GLY A 663 -21.47 -6.95 20.08
N TYR A 664 -21.29 -8.09 19.40
CA TYR A 664 -20.25 -9.07 19.68
C TYR A 664 -19.46 -9.43 18.42
N GLU A 665 -18.25 -9.96 18.60
CA GLU A 665 -17.42 -10.49 17.51
C GLU A 665 -18.09 -11.72 16.88
N TYR A 666 -18.23 -11.70 15.55
CA TYR A 666 -18.65 -12.87 14.77
C TYR A 666 -17.58 -13.96 14.84
N GLN A 667 -17.97 -15.20 15.14
CA GLN A 667 -17.05 -16.33 15.28
C GLN A 667 -17.42 -17.48 14.32
N THR A 668 -16.39 -18.15 13.81
CA THR A 668 -16.51 -19.39 13.03
C THR A 668 -15.63 -20.46 13.66
N LEU A 669 -16.22 -21.58 14.05
CA LEU A 669 -15.59 -22.65 14.82
C LEU A 669 -15.67 -23.97 14.03
N PRO A 670 -14.53 -24.61 13.69
CA PRO A 670 -14.53 -25.96 13.15
C PRO A 670 -14.83 -26.97 14.25
N VAL A 671 -15.77 -27.88 13.99
CA VAL A 671 -16.22 -28.92 14.93
C VAL A 671 -16.09 -30.28 14.28
N THR A 672 -15.52 -31.25 14.98
CA THR A 672 -15.44 -32.64 14.52
C THR A 672 -16.34 -33.52 15.38
N LEU A 673 -17.44 -34.01 14.80
CA LEU A 673 -18.41 -34.86 15.48
C LEU A 673 -17.99 -36.33 15.41
N GLY A 674 -17.91 -36.97 16.57
CA GLY A 674 -17.81 -38.42 16.72
C GLY A 674 -19.20 -39.07 16.70
N SER A 675 -19.33 -40.23 17.36
CA SER A 675 -20.61 -40.94 17.55
C SER A 675 -21.34 -40.61 18.86
N GLU A 676 -20.77 -39.75 19.69
CA GLU A 676 -21.33 -39.33 20.98
C GLU A 676 -21.77 -37.86 20.93
N ARG A 677 -22.86 -37.53 21.63
CA ARG A 677 -23.41 -36.16 21.66
C ARG A 677 -22.36 -35.15 22.11
N MET A 678 -22.24 -34.05 21.38
CA MET A 678 -21.28 -33.00 21.65
C MET A 678 -21.99 -31.72 22.09
N ASN A 679 -21.59 -31.17 23.23
CA ASN A 679 -22.01 -29.86 23.69
C ASN A 679 -20.90 -28.85 23.41
N LEU A 680 -21.21 -27.81 22.64
CA LEU A 680 -20.32 -26.70 22.31
C LEU A 680 -20.82 -25.43 23.00
N ASN A 681 -20.05 -24.93 23.97
CA ASN A 681 -20.29 -23.64 24.62
C ASN A 681 -19.41 -22.58 23.94
N VAL A 682 -20.02 -21.52 23.39
CA VAL A 682 -19.31 -20.45 22.69
C VAL A 682 -19.40 -19.15 23.48
N GLU A 683 -18.27 -18.70 24.04
CA GLU A 683 -18.15 -17.40 24.69
C GLU A 683 -17.92 -16.29 23.65
N LEU A 684 -18.83 -15.33 23.59
CA LEU A 684 -18.78 -14.24 22.63
C LEU A 684 -18.07 -13.02 23.22
N ARG A 685 -17.11 -12.48 22.46
CA ARG A 685 -16.35 -11.29 22.85
C ARG A 685 -17.12 -10.03 22.48
N PRO A 686 -17.30 -9.06 23.38
CA PRO A 686 -18.05 -7.84 23.10
C PRO A 686 -17.27 -6.89 22.20
N LEU A 687 -17.94 -6.31 21.20
CA LEU A 687 -17.35 -5.24 20.39
C LEU A 687 -17.29 -3.94 21.20
N PRO A 688 -16.16 -3.21 21.20
CA PRO A 688 -16.06 -1.95 21.92
C PRO A 688 -16.87 -0.84 21.24
N LEU A 689 -17.36 0.08 22.06
CA LEU A 689 -18.12 1.24 21.62
C LEU A 689 -17.27 2.22 20.80
N GLU A 690 -17.90 2.76 19.76
CA GLU A 690 -17.41 3.91 19.00
C GLU A 690 -18.18 5.17 19.42
N LEU A 691 -17.47 6.11 20.05
CA LEU A 691 -18.04 7.34 20.59
C LEU A 691 -17.67 8.53 19.69
N ARG A 692 -18.67 9.12 19.03
CA ARG A 692 -18.52 10.22 18.06
C ARG A 692 -18.99 11.53 18.72
N LEU A 693 -18.06 12.44 19.01
CA LEU A 693 -18.35 13.73 19.66
C LEU A 693 -18.35 14.87 18.63
N VAL A 694 -19.44 15.65 18.60
CA VAL A 694 -19.60 16.86 17.78
C VAL A 694 -19.95 18.04 18.68
N SER A 695 -19.41 19.22 18.42
CA SER A 695 -19.74 20.45 19.16
C SER A 695 -19.47 21.69 18.30
N ASP A 696 -20.04 22.83 18.69
CA ASP A 696 -19.72 24.13 18.09
C ASP A 696 -18.41 24.76 18.60
N GLN A 697 -17.83 24.24 19.69
CA GLN A 697 -16.58 24.76 20.28
C GLN A 697 -15.34 23.99 19.77
N VAL A 698 -15.02 24.12 18.48
CA VAL A 698 -13.81 23.54 17.86
C VAL A 698 -12.54 23.93 18.63
N GLY A 699 -11.62 22.99 18.84
CA GLY A 699 -10.43 23.15 19.68
C GLY A 699 -10.68 23.00 21.19
N SER A 700 -11.91 22.73 21.64
CA SER A 700 -12.16 22.39 23.05
C SER A 700 -11.50 21.07 23.44
N ARG A 701 -10.96 20.99 24.65
CA ARG A 701 -10.33 19.76 25.15
C ARG A 701 -11.39 18.76 25.59
N VAL A 702 -11.12 17.49 25.32
CA VAL A 702 -12.04 16.36 25.57
C VAL A 702 -11.40 15.36 26.51
N TRP A 703 -12.14 14.95 27.54
CA TRP A 703 -11.79 13.84 28.43
C TRP A 703 -12.87 12.76 28.37
N LEU A 704 -12.45 11.51 28.50
CA LEU A 704 -13.31 10.39 28.84
C LEU A 704 -12.70 9.72 30.07
N ASP A 705 -13.49 9.65 31.15
CA ASP A 705 -13.09 9.08 32.45
C ASP A 705 -11.80 9.72 32.99
N ASP A 706 -11.81 11.05 33.03
CA ASP A 706 -10.69 11.95 33.39
C ASP A 706 -9.38 11.76 32.62
N GLN A 707 -9.34 10.90 31.60
CA GLN A 707 -8.25 10.81 30.63
C GLN A 707 -8.50 11.73 29.45
N VAL A 708 -7.57 12.65 29.15
CA VAL A 708 -7.60 13.48 27.94
C VAL A 708 -7.56 12.58 26.70
N LYS A 709 -8.54 12.74 25.80
CA LYS A 709 -8.62 12.03 24.50
C LYS A 709 -8.25 12.92 23.31
N GLY A 710 -8.02 14.21 23.53
CA GLY A 710 -7.54 15.16 22.52
C GLY A 710 -8.28 16.49 22.57
N GLU A 711 -8.26 17.20 21.43
CA GLU A 711 -9.02 18.42 21.21
C GLU A 711 -10.05 18.19 20.08
N LEU A 712 -11.13 18.98 20.08
CA LEU A 712 -12.28 18.76 19.19
C LEU A 712 -12.00 19.22 17.75
N ALA A 713 -12.14 18.30 16.79
CA ALA A 713 -12.06 18.60 15.36
C ALA A 713 -13.34 19.30 14.82
N ALA A 714 -13.22 19.98 13.67
CA ALA A 714 -14.32 20.77 13.08
C ALA A 714 -15.46 19.91 12.50
N ASP A 715 -15.14 18.68 12.11
CA ASP A 715 -16.03 17.62 11.62
C ASP A 715 -16.47 16.64 12.74
N GLY A 716 -15.93 16.80 13.95
CA GLY A 716 -16.17 15.96 15.12
C GLY A 716 -15.05 14.95 15.39
N THR A 717 -14.88 14.58 16.66
CA THR A 717 -13.82 13.68 17.12
C THR A 717 -14.38 12.28 17.38
N ILE A 718 -13.70 11.24 16.90
CA ILE A 718 -14.07 9.84 17.16
C ILE A 718 -13.15 9.26 18.25
N ILE A 719 -13.74 8.81 19.35
CA ILE A 719 -13.08 8.05 20.41
C ILE A 719 -13.43 6.58 20.19
N SER A 720 -12.44 5.82 19.74
CA SER A 720 -12.53 4.37 19.53
C SER A 720 -12.17 3.58 20.80
N ALA A 721 -12.48 2.28 20.79
CA ALA A 721 -12.09 1.33 21.84
C ALA A 721 -12.62 1.66 23.24
N VAL A 722 -13.81 2.27 23.34
CA VAL A 722 -14.47 2.47 24.63
C VAL A 722 -14.96 1.11 25.14
N THR A 723 -14.43 0.70 26.30
CA THR A 723 -14.77 -0.55 26.99
C THR A 723 -16.21 -0.50 27.53
N PRO A 724 -16.84 -1.63 27.89
CA PRO A 724 -18.11 -1.61 28.61
C PRO A 724 -17.98 -1.02 30.02
N GLY A 725 -19.03 -0.33 30.48
CA GLY A 725 -19.09 0.33 31.79
C GLY A 725 -19.92 1.62 31.81
N THR A 726 -19.91 2.29 32.96
CA THR A 726 -20.40 3.66 33.12
C THR A 726 -19.25 4.63 32.89
N HIS A 727 -19.45 5.60 31.99
CA HIS A 727 -18.44 6.54 31.53
C HIS A 727 -18.87 7.99 31.74
N THR A 728 -17.90 8.88 31.91
CA THR A 728 -18.10 10.33 31.94
C THR A 728 -17.36 11.00 30.80
N LEU A 729 -18.10 11.50 29.81
CA LEU A 729 -17.55 12.33 28.74
C LEU A 729 -17.58 13.80 29.17
N LYS A 730 -16.43 14.46 29.14
CA LYS A 730 -16.26 15.84 29.61
C LYS A 730 -15.60 16.72 28.55
N VAL A 731 -16.11 17.93 28.36
CA VAL A 731 -15.60 18.90 27.39
C VAL A 731 -15.41 20.25 28.07
N GLN A 732 -14.20 20.80 27.96
CA GLN A 732 -13.84 22.12 28.49
C GLN A 732 -13.58 23.08 27.33
N SER A 733 -14.38 24.14 27.28
CA SER A 733 -14.40 25.13 26.19
C SER A 733 -14.14 26.54 26.70
N SER A 734 -13.92 27.49 25.78
CA SER A 734 -13.88 28.93 26.12
C SER A 734 -15.20 29.51 26.64
N GLN A 735 -16.29 28.73 26.63
CA GLN A 735 -17.61 29.07 27.15
C GLN A 735 -17.99 28.27 28.42
N GLY A 736 -17.05 27.49 28.97
CA GLY A 736 -17.24 26.69 30.19
C GLY A 736 -17.01 25.19 30.00
N GLU A 737 -17.13 24.46 31.10
CA GLU A 737 -16.95 23.01 31.18
C GLU A 737 -18.31 22.31 31.32
N VAL A 738 -18.48 21.16 30.66
CA VAL A 738 -19.65 20.30 30.84
C VAL A 738 -19.25 18.83 30.88
N ALA A 739 -19.97 18.04 31.66
CA ALA A 739 -19.87 16.59 31.70
C ALA A 739 -21.23 15.95 31.37
N ALA A 740 -21.20 14.79 30.70
CA ALA A 740 -22.35 13.94 30.48
C ALA A 740 -21.97 12.48 30.80
N ALA A 741 -22.78 11.83 31.64
CA ALA A 741 -22.59 10.43 32.00
C ALA A 741 -23.39 9.53 31.04
N PHE A 742 -22.76 8.44 30.58
CA PHE A 742 -23.41 7.42 29.76
C PHE A 742 -23.02 6.02 30.22
N ASP A 743 -23.94 5.07 30.04
CA ASP A 743 -23.75 3.65 30.29
C ASP A 743 -23.68 2.89 28.96
N PHE A 744 -22.72 1.99 28.86
CA PHE A 744 -22.54 1.09 27.73
C PHE A 744 -22.33 -0.34 28.23
N GLN A 745 -23.34 -1.18 28.04
CA GLN A 745 -23.29 -2.60 28.34
C GLN A 745 -23.23 -3.44 27.05
N PRO A 746 -22.56 -4.61 27.07
CA PRO A 746 -22.47 -5.49 25.90
C PRO A 746 -23.84 -5.90 25.35
N GLY A 747 -23.98 -5.91 24.02
CA GLY A 747 -25.24 -6.25 23.35
C GLY A 747 -26.40 -5.26 23.56
N GLN A 748 -26.18 -4.14 24.28
CA GLN A 748 -27.19 -3.12 24.54
C GLN A 748 -26.93 -1.84 23.73
N ILE A 749 -27.99 -1.07 23.51
CA ILE A 749 -27.88 0.27 22.94
C ILE A 749 -27.32 1.19 24.05
N PRO A 750 -26.22 1.93 23.85
CA PRO A 750 -25.72 2.88 24.83
C PRO A 750 -26.80 3.89 25.25
N THR A 751 -26.85 4.24 26.54
CA THR A 751 -27.80 5.21 27.08
C THR A 751 -27.11 6.27 27.91
N ALA A 752 -27.70 7.47 28.04
CA ALA A 752 -27.10 8.57 28.79
C ALA A 752 -28.12 9.29 29.66
N THR A 753 -27.68 9.69 30.84
CA THR A 753 -28.49 10.49 31.77
C THR A 753 -28.34 11.96 31.40
N MET A 754 -29.40 12.57 30.87
CA MET A 754 -29.38 13.98 30.48
C MET A 754 -29.26 14.89 31.72
N PRO A 755 -28.36 15.89 31.71
CA PRO A 755 -28.28 16.85 32.81
C PRO A 755 -29.51 17.76 32.84
N THR A 756 -29.83 18.29 34.02
CA THR A 756 -30.97 19.19 34.23
C THR A 756 -30.75 20.61 33.67
N SER A 757 -29.49 21.02 33.45
CA SER A 757 -29.19 22.25 32.70
C SER A 757 -29.56 22.08 31.22
N ARG A 758 -30.18 23.10 30.63
CA ARG A 758 -30.48 23.18 29.19
C ARG A 758 -29.33 23.78 28.35
N THR A 759 -28.32 24.33 29.01
CA THR A 759 -27.14 24.95 28.38
C THR A 759 -25.85 24.36 28.98
N PRO A 760 -24.90 23.89 28.15
CA PRO A 760 -25.04 23.65 26.70
C PRO A 760 -26.16 22.64 26.39
N THR A 761 -26.71 22.70 25.18
CA THR A 761 -27.61 21.66 24.67
C THR A 761 -26.81 20.40 24.40
N ILE A 762 -27.21 19.29 25.02
CA ILE A 762 -26.60 17.97 24.84
C ILE A 762 -27.63 17.03 24.23
N LEU A 763 -27.32 16.51 23.04
CA LEU A 763 -28.00 15.38 22.40
C LEU A 763 -27.09 14.15 22.50
N PHE A 764 -27.62 13.02 22.98
CA PHE A 764 -26.95 11.72 22.95
C PHE A 764 -27.77 10.75 22.11
N VAL A 765 -27.13 10.04 21.17
CA VAL A 765 -27.77 9.07 20.28
C VAL A 765 -26.98 7.76 20.30
N GLY A 766 -27.49 6.76 21.02
CA GLY A 766 -26.95 5.39 20.99
C GLY A 766 -27.58 4.56 19.86
N SER A 767 -26.82 3.67 19.25
CA SER A 767 -27.28 2.73 18.22
C SER A 767 -26.69 1.33 18.41
N LEU A 768 -27.51 0.30 18.12
CA LEU A 768 -27.07 -1.08 17.92
C LEU A 768 -28.08 -1.85 17.04
N ALA A 769 -27.57 -2.44 15.95
CA ALA A 769 -28.29 -3.30 14.99
C ALA A 769 -29.66 -2.73 14.56
N GLY A 770 -29.65 -1.61 13.83
CA GLY A 770 -30.85 -0.93 13.31
C GLY A 770 -31.69 -0.17 14.35
N ARG A 771 -31.49 -0.43 15.64
CA ARG A 771 -32.22 0.21 16.75
C ARG A 771 -31.43 1.39 17.27
N VAL A 772 -32.11 2.50 17.53
CA VAL A 772 -31.52 3.76 17.98
C VAL A 772 -32.30 4.33 19.16
N ARG A 773 -31.59 4.97 20.09
CA ARG A 773 -32.16 5.73 21.22
C ARG A 773 -31.53 7.11 21.28
N ALA A 774 -32.35 8.15 21.18
CA ALA A 774 -31.93 9.55 21.22
C ALA A 774 -32.52 10.28 22.43
N ALA A 775 -31.68 10.93 23.23
CA ALA A 775 -32.06 11.73 24.40
C ALA A 775 -31.48 13.14 24.27
N CYS A 776 -32.19 14.17 24.75
CA CYS A 776 -31.68 15.53 24.83
C CYS A 776 -32.08 16.20 26.15
N ASN A 777 -31.19 17.02 26.72
CA ASN A 777 -31.59 17.98 27.76
C ASN A 777 -32.51 19.12 27.23
N CYS A 778 -32.82 19.08 25.94
CA CYS A 778 -33.64 20.03 25.20
C CYS A 778 -34.99 19.44 24.76
N THR A 779 -36.03 20.26 24.79
CA THR A 779 -37.31 19.95 24.12
C THR A 779 -37.22 20.43 22.66
N ALA A 780 -36.97 19.52 21.73
CA ALA A 780 -36.67 19.84 20.34
C ALA A 780 -37.22 18.79 19.36
N LYS A 781 -37.15 19.08 18.06
CA LYS A 781 -37.34 18.08 17.00
C LYS A 781 -36.00 17.71 16.37
N LEU A 782 -35.74 16.41 16.26
CA LEU A 782 -34.70 15.82 15.44
C LEU A 782 -35.32 15.36 14.12
N LYS A 783 -35.01 16.06 13.03
CA LYS A 783 -35.40 15.59 11.69
C LYS A 783 -34.36 14.60 11.18
N VAL A 784 -34.77 13.40 10.75
CA VAL A 784 -33.89 12.40 10.14
C VAL A 784 -34.52 11.94 8.83
N GLY A 785 -33.86 12.19 7.70
CA GLY A 785 -34.53 12.11 6.39
C GLY A 785 -35.75 13.02 6.36
N ASP A 786 -36.92 12.47 6.04
CA ASP A 786 -38.21 13.19 6.05
C ASP A 786 -38.99 13.10 7.37
N SER A 787 -38.51 12.32 8.35
CA SER A 787 -39.20 12.09 9.63
C SER A 787 -38.78 13.09 10.72
N ASP A 788 -39.75 13.78 11.31
CA ASP A 788 -39.60 14.66 12.48
C ASP A 788 -39.86 13.87 13.79
N GLN A 789 -38.82 13.55 14.57
CA GLN A 789 -38.99 12.94 15.90
C GLN A 789 -38.89 14.00 17.01
N ALA A 790 -39.82 14.00 17.95
CA ALA A 790 -39.72 14.82 19.16
C ALA A 790 -38.70 14.22 20.14
N LEU A 791 -37.70 15.00 20.54
CA LEU A 791 -36.72 14.65 21.57
C LEU A 791 -37.20 15.07 22.96
N ARG A 792 -36.75 14.31 23.97
CA ARG A 792 -36.99 14.52 25.39
C ARG A 792 -35.75 14.14 26.21
N PRO A 793 -35.71 14.47 27.52
CA PRO A 793 -34.70 13.93 28.43
C PRO A 793 -34.78 12.41 28.55
N GLU A 794 -35.99 11.83 28.46
CA GLU A 794 -36.18 10.39 28.35
C GLU A 794 -35.79 9.89 26.95
N ALA A 795 -35.00 8.80 26.90
CA ALA A 795 -34.46 8.25 25.67
C ALA A 795 -35.57 7.81 24.69
N THR A 796 -35.70 8.55 23.60
CA THR A 796 -36.70 8.35 22.56
C THR A 796 -36.23 7.30 21.56
N GLY A 797 -37.03 6.26 21.34
CA GLY A 797 -36.75 5.20 20.37
C GLY A 797 -36.85 5.68 18.92
N LEU A 798 -35.94 5.19 18.08
CA LEU A 798 -35.84 5.45 16.65
C LEU A 798 -35.46 4.14 15.93
N ASN A 799 -36.08 3.89 14.78
CA ASN A 799 -35.66 2.84 13.85
C ASN A 799 -34.88 3.51 12.71
N LEU A 800 -33.57 3.25 12.61
CA LEU A 800 -32.72 3.74 11.52
C LEU A 800 -31.96 2.55 10.93
N PRO A 801 -32.19 2.19 9.64
CA PRO A 801 -31.50 1.09 8.97
C PRO A 801 -29.98 1.17 9.11
N GLU A 802 -29.28 0.06 8.93
CA GLU A 802 -27.81 0.07 8.99
C GLU A 802 -27.22 0.98 7.90
N GLY A 803 -26.19 1.76 8.27
CA GLY A 803 -25.61 2.81 7.42
C GLY A 803 -25.49 4.17 8.13
N GLN A 804 -25.25 5.22 7.35
CA GLN A 804 -25.14 6.60 7.83
C GLN A 804 -26.37 7.43 7.43
N HIS A 805 -26.86 8.24 8.36
CA HIS A 805 -28.08 9.05 8.21
C HIS A 805 -27.78 10.51 8.55
N GLN A 806 -28.25 11.44 7.70
CA GLN A 806 -28.21 12.86 8.04
C GLN A 806 -29.40 13.21 8.92
N ALA A 807 -29.09 13.73 10.11
CA ALA A 807 -30.04 14.30 11.04
C ALA A 807 -29.85 15.83 11.15
N VAL A 808 -30.91 16.55 11.48
CA VAL A 808 -30.89 17.99 11.77
C VAL A 808 -31.64 18.23 13.07
N LEU A 809 -30.95 18.82 14.05
CA LEU A 809 -31.57 19.27 15.29
C LEU A 809 -31.87 20.77 15.18
N GLY A 810 -33.15 21.14 15.12
CA GLY A 810 -33.56 22.52 14.79
C GLY A 810 -33.00 23.60 15.74
N VAL A 811 -32.75 23.25 17.00
CA VAL A 811 -32.17 24.14 18.03
C VAL A 811 -30.69 24.46 17.76
N LEU A 812 -29.98 23.66 16.96
CA LEU A 812 -28.55 23.83 16.64
C LEU A 812 -28.29 24.71 15.42
N GLY A 813 -29.15 25.71 15.16
CA GLY A 813 -29.06 26.58 13.98
C GLY A 813 -29.17 25.83 12.64
N GLY A 814 -29.85 24.66 12.62
CA GLY A 814 -29.99 23.83 11.43
C GLY A 814 -28.74 23.03 11.02
N LYS A 815 -27.71 22.94 11.87
CA LYS A 815 -26.51 22.12 11.60
C LYS A 815 -26.90 20.65 11.37
N LYS A 816 -26.30 20.06 10.33
CA LYS A 816 -26.41 18.63 10.00
C LYS A 816 -25.48 17.81 10.90
N LEU A 817 -25.99 16.70 11.40
CA LEU A 817 -25.28 15.68 12.16
C LEU A 817 -25.30 14.37 11.37
N THR A 818 -24.20 13.61 11.38
CA THR A 818 -24.17 12.27 10.80
C THR A 818 -24.37 11.25 11.92
N LEU A 819 -25.52 10.58 11.93
CA LEU A 819 -25.79 9.44 12.78
C LEU A 819 -25.37 8.16 12.06
N ALA A 820 -24.88 7.16 12.79
CA ALA A 820 -24.51 5.86 12.23
C ALA A 820 -25.21 4.72 12.98
N SER A 821 -25.61 3.68 12.24
CA SER A 821 -26.34 2.50 12.73
C SER A 821 -25.72 1.24 12.13
N GLY A 822 -25.58 0.17 12.92
CA GLY A 822 -24.97 -1.09 12.47
C GLY A 822 -24.76 -2.10 13.60
N GLN A 823 -24.14 -3.24 13.28
CA GLN A 823 -23.91 -4.36 14.22
C GLN A 823 -22.93 -4.04 15.37
N LYS A 824 -22.08 -3.03 15.22
CA LYS A 824 -21.20 -2.51 16.29
C LYS A 824 -21.96 -1.47 17.12
N PRO A 825 -21.79 -1.41 18.45
CA PRO A 825 -22.35 -0.33 19.26
C PRO A 825 -21.71 1.02 18.89
N ILE A 826 -22.55 2.03 18.65
CA ILE A 826 -22.13 3.40 18.31
C ILE A 826 -22.89 4.37 19.21
N ALA A 827 -22.22 5.41 19.70
CA ALA A 827 -22.83 6.54 20.38
C ALA A 827 -22.40 7.84 19.70
N THR A 828 -23.35 8.70 19.36
CA THR A 828 -23.09 10.05 18.85
C THR A 828 -23.52 11.08 19.90
N VAL A 829 -22.61 11.95 20.32
CA VAL A 829 -22.85 12.98 21.33
C VAL A 829 -22.64 14.35 20.71
N ALA A 830 -23.63 15.22 20.84
CA ALA A 830 -23.67 16.56 20.28
C ALA A 830 -23.79 17.58 21.42
N MET A 831 -22.74 18.35 21.72
CA MET A 831 -22.69 19.34 22.81
C MET A 831 -22.57 20.76 22.26
N TYR A 832 -23.55 21.64 22.48
CA TYR A 832 -23.62 22.94 21.81
C TYR A 832 -23.90 24.07 22.80
N TRP A 833 -22.99 25.06 22.85
CA TRP A 833 -23.12 26.25 23.70
C TRP A 833 -23.91 27.37 23.02
N GLY A 834 -24.00 27.36 21.68
CA GLY A 834 -24.64 28.40 20.89
C GLY A 834 -23.66 29.50 20.44
N GLU A 835 -24.18 30.44 19.65
CA GLU A 835 -23.36 31.55 19.16
C GLU A 835 -23.08 32.56 20.26
N LYS A 836 -21.79 32.75 20.56
CA LYS A 836 -21.29 33.81 21.43
C LYS A 836 -21.68 35.18 20.84
N PRO A 837 -22.34 36.08 21.58
CA PRO A 837 -22.72 37.40 21.06
C PRO A 837 -21.46 38.15 20.62
N ARG A 838 -21.38 38.44 19.31
CA ARG A 838 -20.24 39.19 18.74
C ARG A 838 -20.23 40.61 19.30
N PRO A 839 -19.09 41.11 19.82
CA PRO A 839 -18.93 42.56 19.94
C PRO A 839 -19.03 43.19 18.55
N PRO A 840 -19.68 44.35 18.40
CA PRO A 840 -19.90 44.96 17.09
C PRO A 840 -18.56 45.30 16.42
N ALA A 841 -18.42 44.93 15.15
CA ALA A 841 -17.23 45.24 14.38
C ALA A 841 -17.06 46.76 14.24
N VAL A 842 -15.85 47.26 14.46
CA VAL A 842 -15.55 48.69 14.33
C VAL A 842 -15.72 49.09 12.86
N ALA A 843 -16.76 49.88 12.57
CA ALA A 843 -17.09 50.34 11.22
C ALA A 843 -15.88 50.98 10.53
N SER A 844 -15.60 50.58 9.28
CA SER A 844 -14.49 51.11 8.49
C SER A 844 -14.74 52.57 8.10
N ASN A 845 -13.67 53.32 7.84
CA ASN A 845 -13.79 54.71 7.41
C ASN A 845 -14.63 54.84 6.13
N GLU A 846 -14.55 53.87 5.21
CA GLU A 846 -15.36 53.85 4.01
C GLU A 846 -16.85 53.61 4.32
N SER A 847 -17.19 52.69 5.24
CA SER A 847 -18.59 52.50 5.65
C SER A 847 -19.17 53.72 6.37
N LEU A 848 -18.35 54.40 7.19
CA LEU A 848 -18.74 55.65 7.85
C LEU A 848 -18.95 56.80 6.85
N LEU A 849 -18.15 56.87 5.77
CA LEU A 849 -18.35 57.85 4.70
C LEU A 849 -19.60 57.56 3.86
N ARG A 850 -19.91 56.28 3.59
CA ARG A 850 -21.14 55.87 2.89
C ARG A 850 -22.39 56.23 3.71
N ASP A 851 -22.39 55.90 5.01
CA ASP A 851 -23.48 56.28 5.93
C ASP A 851 -23.59 57.80 6.05
N ALA A 852 -22.49 58.52 6.30
CA ALA A 852 -22.50 59.98 6.37
C ALA A 852 -23.12 60.62 5.12
N ASN A 853 -22.75 60.15 3.91
CA ASN A 853 -23.32 60.65 2.66
C ASN A 853 -24.82 60.33 2.54
N ALA A 854 -25.27 59.16 3.02
CA ALA A 854 -26.70 58.83 3.10
C ALA A 854 -27.45 59.73 4.10
N GLN A 855 -26.87 60.05 5.26
CA GLN A 855 -27.44 61.00 6.22
C GLN A 855 -27.50 62.42 5.63
N VAL A 856 -26.52 62.85 4.81
CA VAL A 856 -26.59 64.14 4.08
C VAL A 856 -27.77 64.16 3.10
N VAL A 857 -27.99 63.07 2.34
CA VAL A 857 -29.15 62.95 1.43
C VAL A 857 -30.46 62.94 2.21
N ALA A 858 -30.49 62.32 3.39
CA ALA A 858 -31.65 62.36 4.31
C ALA A 858 -31.81 63.70 5.06
N GLY A 859 -30.96 64.71 4.80
CA GLY A 859 -31.00 66.02 5.48
C GLY A 859 -30.52 66.03 6.94
N LYS A 860 -29.97 64.91 7.42
CA LYS A 860 -29.52 64.65 8.80
C LYS A 860 -28.06 65.07 8.99
N TYR A 861 -27.86 66.39 8.96
CA TYR A 861 -26.53 67.01 9.00
C TYR A 861 -25.75 66.81 10.31
N PRO A 862 -26.36 66.81 11.51
CA PRO A 862 -25.66 66.49 12.76
C PRO A 862 -25.08 65.06 12.78
N GLU A 863 -25.86 64.09 12.34
CA GLU A 863 -25.50 62.67 12.28
C GLU A 863 -24.41 62.43 11.23
N ALA A 864 -24.55 63.02 10.03
CA ALA A 864 -23.51 63.01 9.01
C ALA A 864 -22.18 63.58 9.54
N LYS A 865 -22.22 64.72 10.25
CA LYS A 865 -21.05 65.33 10.89
C LYS A 865 -20.44 64.45 11.97
N ALA A 866 -21.22 63.70 12.73
CA ALA A 866 -20.70 62.78 13.74
C ALA A 866 -19.87 61.65 13.09
N ALA A 867 -20.40 61.00 12.05
CA ALA A 867 -19.67 59.98 11.29
C ALA A 867 -18.41 60.56 10.60
N ILE A 868 -18.51 61.75 9.99
CA ILE A 868 -17.36 62.44 9.36
C ILE A 868 -16.27 62.79 10.38
N ARG A 869 -16.63 63.27 11.59
CA ARG A 869 -15.67 63.49 12.68
C ARG A 869 -14.99 62.20 13.14
N GLN A 870 -15.72 61.09 13.16
CA GLN A 870 -15.16 59.77 13.50
C GLN A 870 -14.22 59.21 12.42
N VAL A 871 -14.38 59.63 11.15
CA VAL A 871 -13.41 59.37 10.08
C VAL A 871 -12.18 60.28 10.24
N LEU A 872 -12.38 61.59 10.42
CA LEU A 872 -11.28 62.57 10.54
C LEU A 872 -10.43 62.40 11.81
N SER A 873 -10.96 61.81 12.88
CA SER A 873 -10.17 61.47 14.07
C SER A 873 -9.29 60.22 13.90
N ARG A 874 -9.52 59.43 12.84
CA ARG A 874 -8.73 58.25 12.47
C ARG A 874 -7.81 58.50 11.26
N ASP A 875 -8.26 59.35 10.36
CA ASP A 875 -7.57 59.77 9.14
C ASP A 875 -7.82 61.27 8.92
N PRO A 876 -6.99 62.15 9.52
CA PRO A 876 -7.14 63.60 9.39
C PRO A 876 -6.91 64.12 7.95
N ALA A 877 -6.27 63.32 7.11
CA ALA A 877 -5.98 63.66 5.71
C ALA A 877 -7.10 63.26 4.74
N ASN A 878 -8.19 62.65 5.24
CA ASN A 878 -9.23 62.08 4.40
C ASN A 878 -9.97 63.13 3.55
N GLN A 879 -9.62 63.20 2.26
CA GLN A 879 -10.17 64.20 1.34
C GLN A 879 -11.68 64.06 1.17
N GLN A 880 -12.22 62.84 1.13
CA GLN A 880 -13.67 62.63 1.00
C GLN A 880 -14.42 63.15 2.24
N ALA A 881 -13.92 62.89 3.44
CA ALA A 881 -14.48 63.41 4.68
C ALA A 881 -14.47 64.96 4.73
N MET A 882 -13.35 65.59 4.35
CA MET A 882 -13.24 67.05 4.29
C MET A 882 -14.15 67.69 3.23
N ILE A 883 -14.32 67.06 2.06
CA ILE A 883 -15.22 67.53 1.01
C ILE A 883 -16.67 67.41 1.45
N LEU A 884 -17.06 66.29 2.08
CA LEU A 884 -18.39 66.10 2.65
C LEU A 884 -18.70 67.12 3.76
N LEU A 885 -17.75 67.39 4.67
CA LEU A 885 -17.92 68.37 5.74
C LEU A 885 -18.22 69.77 5.18
N ARG A 886 -17.39 70.25 4.24
CA ARG A 886 -17.57 71.54 3.56
C ARG A 886 -18.86 71.60 2.74
N LYS A 887 -19.34 70.47 2.21
CA LYS A 887 -20.62 70.38 1.50
C LYS A 887 -21.80 70.56 2.47
N ILE A 888 -21.74 69.95 3.66
CA ILE A 888 -22.76 70.12 4.70
C ILE A 888 -22.79 71.56 5.20
N GLU A 889 -21.63 72.14 5.52
CA GLU A 889 -21.51 73.53 6.00
C GLU A 889 -22.10 74.55 5.01
N ARG A 890 -21.92 74.32 3.70
CA ARG A 890 -22.58 75.11 2.64
C ARG A 890 -24.09 74.89 2.56
N LEU A 891 -24.56 73.66 2.75
CA LEU A 891 -26.00 73.34 2.73
C LEU A 891 -26.75 73.89 3.93
N GLU A 892 -26.11 73.99 5.09
CA GLU A 892 -26.66 74.68 6.27
C GLU A 892 -26.69 76.20 6.07
N ALA A 893 -25.62 76.78 5.52
CA ALA A 893 -25.50 78.22 5.27
C ALA A 893 -26.50 78.77 4.23
N LEU A 894 -27.07 77.91 3.38
CA LEU A 894 -28.11 78.29 2.40
C LEU A 894 -29.51 78.44 3.01
N GLY A 895 -29.72 77.97 4.25
CA GLY A 895 -31.01 78.04 4.94
C GLY A 895 -32.07 77.06 4.40
N PRO A 896 -33.24 76.98 5.05
CA PRO A 896 -34.27 75.98 4.73
C PRO A 896 -35.09 76.29 3.46
N SER A 897 -34.90 77.45 2.82
CA SER A 897 -35.72 77.92 1.70
C SER A 897 -35.27 77.45 0.31
N LEU A 898 -34.09 76.83 0.18
CA LEU A 898 -33.58 76.29 -1.09
C LEU A 898 -33.03 74.87 -0.91
N LYS A 899 -33.95 73.91 -0.74
CA LYS A 899 -33.69 72.48 -0.95
C LYS A 899 -34.52 71.97 -2.14
N PRO A 900 -33.88 71.43 -3.19
CA PRO A 900 -34.51 70.39 -4.02
C PRO A 900 -34.57 69.05 -3.27
#